data_AF-A0A1H0PZM9-F1
#
_entry.id   AF-A0A1H0PZM9-F1
#
_cell.length_a   1.000
_cell.length_b   1.000
_cell.length_c   1.000
_cell.angle_alpha   90.00
_cell.angle_beta   90.00
_cell.angle_gamma   90.00
#
_symmetry.space_group_name_H-M   'P 1'
#
loop_
_entity.id
_entity.type
_entity.pdbx_description
1 polymer ?
#
loop_
_entity_poly.entity_id
_entity_poly.type
_entity_poly.pdbx_seq_one_letter_code
_entity_poly.pdbx_strand_id
1 'polypeptide(L)'
;MNYAVFKTNFFNGKTNKRSLIESLKLYAGDFSSLMKILERFERENSQFRGLVKLALLGSNYAPKAYKELNADRPLYNSDSLEKEMSWEIAAILRASDLINLFVELKQDFEHNLLLGNFESGRSLLDRIEREICISYWSLEHRLILDEYQFGTSRNWDTRNLYVDEKNANMTQIIGDFYSVKTEAKYSFFQFNDYCDTWEDMQVKSQYGLSERYRNYLRFKVNYFSLRRYSNYSDILYTETTASIVDRYVMVLRIAQHVLMANSDHDTFIAEAFAKLAASVNDVVIRQVLSLLGHSDQMNFDDEVLSIIDEYTIGNYRAAKDLARDYLSGKQSNVLELYEIYAKSLVEENLELVPITEHDSIANMVARTYYDIYSKNDNIDNGLIDLIKLSYVFNNSPIGLHFYALIAEQLDWATDIDYSFLKRLNSKFLNPGLYNNLLGQPLRLQGFMELLSRQYRESATVRLYDQFYRNYNAREAHEFTSVPYIKSKLYECRSLLQLKRFEDVIAIYEDLSKNHHLSIIASYEVLSNLFFAFVSIDDYTNALIIFVEAYLINPHWVKRMDVNNLVILIIKGKFKNIRITQKLIELPIFFNVNSNEKIRVKQAYELFLKANNCTLPSEFLQIETNIEKDKLVYFLRDVCVPDIMQLSKYMESSYKVNEERIRICQRLALIDSDNIVRYNQEIALMTQKNAISKVIGRIDEGKVYVNDEKIKASFLRPELKAEVTKLNTATSEAYLTREYFYRTVDLQKFTEQKEYKQTAKVLYVNYDSKGRIKFNNNPVYNSFRTMFLEVRDNFVSNNEYGLDAYLSTRIRHGTLPNHIRSVFERLNLVTAQTDGEYGNNDYWQERLGLTGERNERIQELLADFSRKVDEISTTLKEEWIQSQTERRMDKPFALFDYSYEDDTELLALFISKVDRYEEFIDMCFNELWVKTEDCLTVIRYKIDQEIKPIFVNLISDLDQALENLSRFNDLYELKSNVTFSQTEILTLLSNVIKWFNRSESSYDGEYELRMLAETSVEITSNINPSYNFVIDSNIQTSIAVKGEYHQHIIDVIRNFLENMIKRSDLKIEAMAPSMSISEADERLYFVFENNISESIDQQELLEKLEKIKSNWTLSDGNISKEEGTGFSKIKKILRYDLDRRLSKFDFSLDGHRLKFMVSFECLGLKYENTNS
;
A
#
# COMPACT_ATOMS: atom_id res chain seq x y z
N MET A 1 -8.70 25.89 48.57
CA MET A 1 -9.65 25.76 49.70
C MET A 1 -9.01 24.88 50.77
N ASN A 2 -8.94 25.32 52.02
CA ASN A 2 -8.40 24.51 53.14
C ASN A 2 -9.53 23.77 53.88
N TYR A 3 -9.18 22.79 54.72
CA TYR A 3 -10.16 21.94 55.42
C TYR A 3 -11.14 22.74 56.30
N ALA A 4 -10.67 23.78 56.99
CA ALA A 4 -11.52 24.59 57.86
C ALA A 4 -12.62 25.32 57.09
N VAL A 5 -12.27 25.92 55.95
CA VAL A 5 -13.23 26.60 55.06
C VAL A 5 -14.22 25.59 54.46
N PHE A 6 -13.73 24.44 53.98
CA PHE A 6 -14.59 23.38 53.45
C PHE A 6 -15.61 22.89 54.49
N LYS A 7 -15.15 22.57 55.69
CA LYS A 7 -16.01 22.07 56.79
C LYS A 7 -17.09 23.09 57.18
N THR A 8 -16.71 24.37 57.33
CA THR A 8 -17.66 25.44 57.65
C THR A 8 -18.75 25.58 56.58
N ASN A 9 -18.37 25.57 55.30
CA ASN A 9 -19.33 25.65 54.20
C ASN A 9 -20.21 24.41 54.09
N PHE A 10 -19.69 23.22 54.42
CA PHE A 10 -20.41 21.95 54.36
C PHE A 10 -21.57 21.88 55.36
N PHE A 11 -21.38 22.44 56.56
CA PHE A 11 -22.41 22.49 57.60
C PHE A 11 -23.32 23.72 57.51
N ASN A 12 -23.12 24.60 56.51
CA ASN A 12 -24.05 25.67 56.21
C ASN A 12 -25.32 25.09 55.56
N GLY A 13 -26.48 25.33 56.18
CA GLY A 13 -27.77 24.78 55.74
C GLY A 13 -28.23 25.19 54.34
N LYS A 14 -27.63 26.24 53.74
CA LYS A 14 -27.96 26.69 52.37
C LYS A 14 -27.09 26.05 51.28
N THR A 15 -26.07 25.29 51.63
CA THR A 15 -25.11 24.73 50.68
C THR A 15 -25.57 23.37 50.14
N ASN A 16 -25.49 23.18 48.82
CA ASN A 16 -25.59 21.84 48.23
C ASN A 16 -24.31 21.06 48.57
N LYS A 17 -24.43 20.10 49.49
CA LYS A 17 -23.31 19.32 50.03
C LYS A 17 -22.54 18.53 48.96
N ARG A 18 -23.26 17.94 47.98
CA ARG A 18 -22.64 17.19 46.89
C ARG A 18 -21.84 18.12 45.99
N SER A 19 -22.46 19.22 45.55
CA SER A 19 -21.80 20.24 44.74
C SER A 19 -20.58 20.86 45.45
N LEU A 20 -20.64 21.04 46.78
CA LEU A 20 -19.48 21.50 47.55
C LEU A 20 -18.32 20.50 47.53
N ILE A 21 -18.59 19.20 47.64
CA ILE A 21 -17.55 18.16 47.50
C ILE A 21 -16.98 18.19 46.08
N GLU A 22 -17.83 18.21 45.06
CA GLU A 22 -17.43 18.28 43.64
C GLU A 22 -16.57 19.53 43.35
N SER A 23 -16.84 20.64 44.03
CA SER A 23 -16.06 21.87 43.89
C SER A 23 -14.61 21.73 44.36
N LEU A 24 -14.29 20.73 45.21
CA LEU A 24 -12.91 20.45 45.62
C LEU A 24 -12.01 20.11 44.42
N LYS A 25 -12.56 19.56 43.33
CA LYS A 25 -11.83 19.33 42.08
C LYS A 25 -11.16 20.61 41.56
N LEU A 26 -11.87 21.74 41.64
CA LEU A 26 -11.39 23.03 41.16
C LEU A 26 -10.56 23.78 42.21
N TYR A 27 -10.99 23.70 43.47
CA TYR A 27 -10.49 24.56 44.54
C TYR A 27 -9.46 23.91 45.47
N ALA A 28 -9.22 22.60 45.42
CA ALA A 28 -8.07 22.01 46.10
C ALA A 28 -6.77 22.57 45.48
N GLY A 29 -5.75 22.80 46.33
CA GLY A 29 -4.48 23.39 45.89
C GLY A 29 -3.67 22.42 45.04
N ASP A 30 -3.46 21.22 45.56
CA ASP A 30 -2.71 20.12 44.96
C ASP A 30 -3.33 18.77 45.39
N PHE A 31 -2.77 17.66 44.88
CA PHE A 31 -3.18 16.30 45.21
C PHE A 31 -3.13 16.03 46.72
N SER A 32 -2.00 16.37 47.36
CA SER A 32 -1.80 16.21 48.81
C SER A 32 -2.91 16.88 49.62
N SER A 33 -3.28 18.11 49.25
CA SER A 33 -4.31 18.90 49.90
C SER A 33 -5.70 18.31 49.67
N LEU A 34 -6.00 17.86 48.44
CA LEU A 34 -7.26 17.18 48.14
C LEU A 34 -7.42 15.93 49.02
N MET A 35 -6.41 15.07 49.04
CA MET A 35 -6.43 13.84 49.83
C MET A 35 -6.53 14.11 51.32
N LYS A 36 -5.76 15.08 51.85
CA LYS A 36 -5.87 15.51 53.27
C LYS A 36 -7.26 15.99 53.63
N ILE A 37 -7.91 16.77 52.76
CA ILE A 37 -9.27 17.28 53.00
C ILE A 37 -10.25 16.10 53.06
N LEU A 38 -10.22 15.23 52.04
CA LEU A 38 -11.15 14.11 51.92
C LEU A 38 -10.97 13.10 53.06
N GLU A 39 -9.74 12.63 53.31
CA GLU A 39 -9.43 11.64 54.35
C GLU A 39 -9.77 12.16 55.75
N ARG A 40 -9.41 13.41 56.05
CA ARG A 40 -9.74 14.03 57.33
C ARG A 40 -11.26 14.17 57.48
N PHE A 41 -11.96 14.56 56.42
CA PHE A 41 -13.42 14.69 56.43
C PHE A 41 -14.12 13.34 56.67
N GLU A 42 -13.70 12.29 55.96
CA GLU A 42 -14.24 10.92 56.08
C GLU A 42 -13.92 10.26 57.43
N ARG A 43 -12.81 10.67 58.07
CA ARG A 43 -12.44 10.26 59.43
C ARG A 43 -13.27 10.98 60.49
N GLU A 44 -13.39 12.30 60.40
CA GLU A 44 -14.14 13.11 61.38
C GLU A 44 -15.66 12.99 61.23
N ASN A 45 -16.16 12.65 60.04
CA ASN A 45 -17.59 12.62 59.72
C ASN A 45 -17.96 11.36 58.93
N SER A 46 -17.69 10.20 59.51
CA SER A 46 -17.87 8.87 58.88
C SER A 46 -19.26 8.64 58.29
N GLN A 47 -20.31 9.24 58.86
CA GLN A 47 -21.68 9.19 58.36
C GLN A 47 -21.87 9.78 56.94
N PHE A 48 -20.94 10.62 56.47
CA PHE A 48 -20.98 11.22 55.13
C PHE A 48 -20.08 10.50 54.10
N ARG A 49 -19.41 9.39 54.46
CA ARG A 49 -18.58 8.63 53.51
C ARG A 49 -19.32 8.23 52.24
N GLY A 50 -20.59 7.83 52.36
CA GLY A 50 -21.43 7.50 51.21
C GLY A 50 -21.64 8.70 50.26
N LEU A 51 -21.79 9.91 50.81
CA LEU A 51 -21.93 11.13 50.01
C LEU A 51 -20.62 11.50 49.30
N VAL A 52 -19.47 11.36 49.98
CA VAL A 52 -18.15 11.59 49.38
C VAL A 52 -17.90 10.59 48.25
N LYS A 53 -18.18 9.30 48.50
CA LYS A 53 -18.08 8.24 47.49
C LYS A 53 -18.96 8.53 46.29
N LEU A 54 -20.22 8.94 46.50
CA LEU A 54 -21.15 9.31 45.43
C LEU A 54 -20.67 10.52 44.62
N ALA A 55 -20.07 11.52 45.26
CA ALA A 55 -19.55 12.71 44.59
C ALA A 55 -18.32 12.42 43.71
N LEU A 56 -17.42 11.55 44.17
CA LEU A 56 -16.19 11.18 43.43
C LEU A 56 -16.44 10.16 42.32
N LEU A 57 -17.24 9.14 42.62
CA LEU A 57 -17.48 8.02 41.71
C LEU A 57 -18.59 8.32 40.70
N GLY A 58 -19.60 9.09 41.08
CA GLY A 58 -20.84 9.18 40.31
C GLY A 58 -21.86 8.11 40.74
N SER A 59 -23.05 8.21 40.18
CA SER A 59 -24.17 7.29 40.46
C SER A 59 -24.01 5.96 39.72
N ASN A 60 -23.37 5.97 38.55
CA ASN A 60 -23.25 4.83 37.65
C ASN A 60 -21.80 4.36 37.45
N TYR A 61 -20.94 4.50 38.45
CA TYR A 61 -19.52 4.13 38.37
C TYR A 61 -19.26 2.62 38.19
N ALA A 62 -20.19 1.78 38.62
CA ALA A 62 -20.10 0.32 38.49
C ALA A 62 -21.39 -0.22 37.85
N PRO A 63 -21.64 0.10 36.57
CA PRO A 63 -22.93 -0.17 35.94
C PRO A 63 -23.16 -1.68 35.77
N LYS A 64 -24.42 -2.09 35.90
CA LYS A 64 -24.87 -3.49 35.77
C LYS A 64 -25.73 -3.71 34.52
N ALA A 65 -26.04 -2.66 33.77
CA ALA A 65 -26.69 -2.71 32.48
C ALA A 65 -26.07 -1.69 31.50
N TYR A 66 -26.13 -1.96 30.19
CA TYR A 66 -25.56 -1.07 29.16
C TYR A 66 -26.13 0.36 29.23
N LYS A 67 -27.41 0.52 29.57
CA LYS A 67 -28.07 1.82 29.73
C LYS A 67 -27.53 2.68 30.87
N GLU A 68 -26.80 2.09 31.82
CA GLU A 68 -26.19 2.80 32.95
C GLU A 68 -24.79 3.32 32.60
N LEU A 69 -24.13 2.71 31.61
CA LEU A 69 -22.80 3.12 31.18
C LEU A 69 -22.86 4.52 30.54
N ASN A 70 -22.03 5.45 31.00
CA ASN A 70 -22.00 6.85 30.54
C ASN A 70 -23.35 7.60 30.71
N ALA A 71 -24.22 7.15 31.62
CA ALA A 71 -25.51 7.80 31.87
C ALA A 71 -25.41 9.03 32.79
N ASP A 72 -24.28 9.19 33.50
CA ASP A 72 -24.03 10.33 34.39
C ASP A 72 -23.60 11.58 33.62
N ARG A 73 -23.79 12.76 34.25
CA ARG A 73 -23.28 14.02 33.70
C ARG A 73 -21.82 14.22 34.13
N PRO A 74 -20.93 14.65 33.22
CA PRO A 74 -19.57 14.98 33.59
C PRO A 74 -19.55 16.17 34.55
N LEU A 75 -18.52 16.23 35.41
CA LEU A 75 -18.31 17.36 36.32
C LEU A 75 -17.83 18.60 35.54
N TYR A 76 -17.38 19.65 36.23
CA TYR A 76 -16.70 20.78 35.58
C TYR A 76 -15.29 20.38 35.13
N ASN A 77 -14.85 20.89 33.97
CA ASN A 77 -13.45 20.74 33.58
C ASN A 77 -12.61 21.75 34.35
N SER A 78 -11.47 21.29 34.85
CA SER A 78 -10.48 22.13 35.54
C SER A 78 -9.44 22.74 34.60
N ASP A 79 -9.40 22.31 33.33
CA ASP A 79 -8.34 22.65 32.35
C ASP A 79 -6.92 22.32 32.85
N SER A 80 -6.82 21.44 33.86
CA SER A 80 -5.56 21.06 34.52
C SER A 80 -5.48 19.55 34.61
N LEU A 81 -4.49 18.99 33.93
CA LEU A 81 -4.24 17.54 33.94
C LEU A 81 -4.09 16.99 35.35
N GLU A 82 -3.32 17.65 36.21
CA GLU A 82 -3.08 17.21 37.58
C GLU A 82 -4.37 17.19 38.42
N LYS A 83 -5.26 18.17 38.23
CA LYS A 83 -6.55 18.22 38.95
C LYS A 83 -7.52 17.17 38.45
N GLU A 84 -7.63 16.97 37.14
CA GLU A 84 -8.41 15.88 36.55
C GLU A 84 -7.91 14.53 37.07
N MET A 85 -6.62 14.26 36.97
CA MET A 85 -6.02 13.00 37.41
C MET A 85 -6.12 12.81 38.94
N SER A 86 -5.94 13.88 39.74
CA SER A 86 -6.13 13.84 41.19
C SER A 86 -7.54 13.39 41.58
N TRP A 87 -8.55 13.87 40.86
CA TRP A 87 -9.94 13.51 41.08
C TRP A 87 -10.19 12.04 40.75
N GLU A 88 -9.68 11.58 39.61
CA GLU A 88 -9.78 10.19 39.17
C GLU A 88 -9.06 9.22 40.12
N ILE A 89 -7.86 9.57 40.59
CA ILE A 89 -7.11 8.77 41.56
C ILE A 89 -7.85 8.70 42.91
N ALA A 90 -8.42 9.81 43.38
CA ALA A 90 -9.24 9.83 44.58
C ALA A 90 -10.49 8.93 44.45
N ALA A 91 -11.09 8.86 43.26
CA ALA A 91 -12.17 7.93 42.95
C ALA A 91 -11.70 6.47 42.97
N ILE A 92 -10.62 6.15 42.26
CA ILE A 92 -10.02 4.80 42.18
C ILE A 92 -9.68 4.25 43.56
N LEU A 93 -9.06 5.05 44.43
CA LEU A 93 -8.70 4.62 45.80
C LEU A 93 -9.90 4.14 46.61
N ARG A 94 -11.08 4.75 46.42
CA ARG A 94 -12.34 4.39 47.11
C ARG A 94 -13.08 3.22 46.47
N ALA A 95 -12.58 2.74 45.34
CA ALA A 95 -13.04 1.56 44.61
C ALA A 95 -11.91 0.53 44.43
N SER A 96 -10.83 0.62 45.21
CA SER A 96 -9.63 -0.20 45.07
C SER A 96 -9.91 -1.70 45.17
N ASP A 97 -10.85 -2.14 46.01
CA ASP A 97 -11.25 -3.55 46.08
C ASP A 97 -11.77 -4.08 44.73
N LEU A 98 -12.58 -3.28 44.01
CA LEU A 98 -13.10 -3.63 42.69
C LEU A 98 -11.99 -3.64 41.64
N ILE A 99 -11.06 -2.69 41.72
CA ILE A 99 -9.92 -2.60 40.80
C ILE A 99 -8.94 -3.75 41.01
N ASN A 100 -8.67 -4.15 42.25
CA ASN A 100 -7.82 -5.31 42.54
C ASN A 100 -8.43 -6.60 41.98
N LEU A 101 -9.73 -6.82 42.18
CA LEU A 101 -10.43 -7.96 41.59
C LEU A 101 -10.40 -7.90 40.05
N PHE A 102 -10.54 -6.71 39.46
CA PHE A 102 -10.42 -6.53 38.02
C PHE A 102 -9.02 -6.90 37.50
N VAL A 103 -7.96 -6.42 38.15
CA VAL A 103 -6.57 -6.67 37.74
C VAL A 103 -6.25 -8.17 37.80
N GLU A 104 -6.75 -8.89 38.80
CA GLU A 104 -6.63 -10.35 38.90
C GLU A 104 -7.37 -11.06 37.75
N LEU A 105 -8.69 -10.85 37.65
CA LEU A 105 -9.53 -11.55 36.66
C LEU A 105 -9.15 -11.22 35.22
N LYS A 106 -8.68 -10.00 34.95
CA LYS A 106 -8.20 -9.58 33.64
C LYS A 106 -7.05 -10.46 33.15
N GLN A 107 -6.11 -10.82 34.03
CA GLN A 107 -4.95 -11.63 33.65
C GLN A 107 -5.38 -13.04 33.21
N ASP A 108 -6.24 -13.68 34.00
CA ASP A 108 -6.76 -15.01 33.70
C ASP A 108 -7.62 -15.00 32.44
N PHE A 109 -8.42 -13.94 32.26
CA PHE A 109 -9.24 -13.75 31.07
C PHE A 109 -8.36 -13.64 29.81
N GLU A 110 -7.35 -12.76 29.81
CA GLU A 110 -6.46 -12.56 28.67
C GLU A 110 -5.67 -13.83 28.33
N HIS A 111 -5.21 -14.58 29.35
CA HIS A 111 -4.57 -15.87 29.16
C HIS A 111 -5.48 -16.87 28.45
N ASN A 112 -6.71 -17.06 28.93
CA ASN A 112 -7.67 -17.99 28.31
C ASN A 112 -8.07 -17.55 26.90
N LEU A 113 -8.25 -16.25 26.67
CA LEU A 113 -8.58 -15.72 25.35
C LEU A 113 -7.46 -16.01 24.34
N LEU A 114 -6.20 -15.78 24.72
CA LEU A 114 -5.06 -16.03 23.84
C LEU A 114 -4.89 -17.52 23.52
N LEU A 115 -5.10 -18.40 24.50
CA LEU A 115 -5.07 -19.85 24.28
C LEU A 115 -6.27 -20.39 23.50
N GLY A 116 -7.26 -19.58 23.14
CA GLY A 116 -8.49 -20.05 22.46
C GLY A 116 -9.46 -20.80 23.39
N ASN A 117 -9.30 -20.70 24.70
CA ASN A 117 -10.20 -21.29 25.71
C ASN A 117 -11.44 -20.39 25.90
N PHE A 118 -12.23 -20.23 24.83
CA PHE A 118 -13.28 -19.20 24.76
C PHE A 118 -14.39 -19.37 25.81
N GLU A 119 -14.78 -20.59 26.17
CA GLU A 119 -15.78 -20.84 27.22
C GLU A 119 -15.31 -20.38 28.60
N SER A 120 -14.08 -20.73 28.97
CA SER A 120 -13.45 -20.26 30.21
C SER A 120 -13.30 -18.73 30.22
N GLY A 121 -12.86 -18.16 29.10
CA GLY A 121 -12.80 -16.71 28.89
C GLY A 121 -14.18 -16.04 29.07
N ARG A 122 -15.24 -16.60 28.50
CA ARG A 122 -16.61 -16.09 28.64
C ARG A 122 -17.09 -16.13 30.09
N SER A 123 -16.85 -17.24 30.80
CA SER A 123 -17.19 -17.35 32.22
C SER A 123 -16.45 -16.32 33.08
N LEU A 124 -15.18 -16.03 32.78
CA LEU A 124 -14.41 -15.00 33.47
C LEU A 124 -14.95 -13.60 33.16
N LEU A 125 -15.29 -13.32 31.90
CA LEU A 125 -15.88 -12.04 31.52
C LEU A 125 -17.26 -11.81 32.16
N ASP A 126 -18.10 -12.84 32.21
CA ASP A 126 -19.39 -12.80 32.93
C ASP A 126 -19.19 -12.52 34.42
N ARG A 127 -18.15 -13.10 35.01
CA ARG A 127 -17.78 -12.84 36.40
C ARG A 127 -17.35 -11.39 36.59
N ILE A 128 -16.52 -10.84 35.69
CA ILE A 128 -16.12 -9.42 35.72
C ILE A 128 -17.36 -8.51 35.67
N GLU A 129 -18.27 -8.73 34.72
CA GLU A 129 -19.48 -7.90 34.59
C GLU A 129 -20.39 -7.99 35.83
N ARG A 130 -20.57 -9.20 36.36
CA ARG A 130 -21.43 -9.46 37.53
C ARG A 130 -20.84 -8.92 38.82
N GLU A 131 -19.60 -9.24 39.14
CA GLU A 131 -18.95 -8.92 40.43
C GLU A 131 -18.38 -7.50 40.45
N ILE A 132 -17.88 -6.99 39.32
CA ILE A 132 -17.28 -5.66 39.20
C ILE A 132 -18.26 -4.73 38.52
N CYS A 133 -18.29 -4.68 37.18
CA CYS A 133 -19.24 -3.93 36.39
C CYS A 133 -19.10 -4.20 34.89
N ILE A 134 -20.12 -3.80 34.15
CA ILE A 134 -20.01 -3.59 32.72
C ILE A 134 -19.12 -2.35 32.49
N SER A 135 -18.23 -2.43 31.52
CA SER A 135 -17.25 -1.40 31.15
C SER A 135 -17.04 -1.41 29.64
N TYR A 136 -16.48 -0.34 29.07
CA TYR A 136 -16.04 -0.35 27.67
C TYR A 136 -14.97 -1.42 27.43
N TRP A 137 -14.09 -1.66 28.41
CA TRP A 137 -13.17 -2.80 28.38
C TRP A 137 -13.92 -4.15 28.23
N SER A 138 -14.93 -4.43 29.07
CA SER A 138 -15.67 -5.69 28.97
C SER A 138 -16.47 -5.82 27.66
N LEU A 139 -16.98 -4.69 27.15
CA LEU A 139 -17.77 -4.60 25.93
C LEU A 139 -16.92 -4.93 24.69
N GLU A 140 -15.71 -4.37 24.61
CA GLU A 140 -14.72 -4.73 23.59
C GLU A 140 -14.40 -6.23 23.61
N HIS A 141 -14.07 -6.76 24.78
CA HIS A 141 -13.65 -8.15 24.92
C HIS A 141 -14.80 -9.15 24.72
N ARG A 142 -16.05 -8.73 24.94
CA ARG A 142 -17.24 -9.52 24.59
C ARG A 142 -17.37 -9.69 23.08
N LEU A 143 -17.18 -8.60 22.32
CA LEU A 143 -17.18 -8.63 20.86
C LEU A 143 -16.03 -9.48 20.30
N ILE A 144 -14.84 -9.39 20.91
CA ILE A 144 -13.71 -10.25 20.55
C ILE A 144 -14.06 -11.73 20.75
N LEU A 145 -14.60 -12.11 21.92
CA LEU A 145 -15.01 -13.50 22.17
C LEU A 145 -16.05 -13.97 21.17
N ASP A 146 -17.07 -13.15 20.89
CA ASP A 146 -18.15 -13.50 19.98
C ASP A 146 -17.67 -13.64 18.52
N GLU A 147 -16.79 -12.76 18.06
CA GLU A 147 -16.18 -12.87 16.73
C GLU A 147 -15.33 -14.13 16.60
N TYR A 148 -14.38 -14.36 17.52
CA TYR A 148 -13.42 -15.46 17.40
C TYR A 148 -14.06 -16.83 17.64
N GLN A 149 -15.11 -16.89 18.47
CA GLN A 149 -15.78 -18.16 18.78
C GLN A 149 -16.89 -18.51 17.78
N PHE A 150 -17.66 -17.52 17.31
CA PHE A 150 -18.90 -17.75 16.57
C PHE A 150 -19.00 -16.99 15.23
N GLY A 151 -18.03 -16.12 14.93
CA GLY A 151 -17.99 -15.33 13.70
C GLY A 151 -18.82 -14.05 13.72
N THR A 152 -18.74 -13.32 12.61
CA THR A 152 -19.24 -11.94 12.47
C THR A 152 -20.73 -11.77 12.73
N SER A 153 -21.57 -12.76 12.42
CA SER A 153 -23.01 -12.69 12.72
C SER A 153 -23.29 -12.59 14.22
N ARG A 154 -22.50 -13.29 15.06
CA ARG A 154 -22.66 -13.21 16.53
C ARG A 154 -22.13 -11.88 17.06
N ASN A 155 -21.03 -11.38 16.50
CA ASN A 155 -20.54 -10.02 16.78
C ASN A 155 -21.63 -8.98 16.52
N TRP A 156 -22.30 -9.01 15.37
CA TRP A 156 -23.40 -8.08 15.07
C TRP A 156 -24.61 -8.22 16.01
N ASP A 157 -24.94 -9.43 16.44
CA ASP A 157 -25.98 -9.65 17.46
C ASP A 157 -25.62 -8.96 18.78
N THR A 158 -24.37 -9.07 19.20
CA THR A 158 -23.86 -8.43 20.40
C THR A 158 -23.76 -6.91 20.24
N ARG A 159 -23.32 -6.41 19.06
CA ARG A 159 -23.32 -4.99 18.70
C ARG A 159 -24.71 -4.38 18.87
N ASN A 160 -25.77 -5.07 18.46
CA ASN A 160 -27.14 -4.58 18.56
C ASN A 160 -27.63 -4.42 20.01
N LEU A 161 -26.99 -5.08 20.99
CA LEU A 161 -27.26 -4.83 22.41
C LEU A 161 -26.69 -3.49 22.88
N TYR A 162 -25.63 -3.01 22.21
CA TYR A 162 -24.94 -1.76 22.54
C TYR A 162 -25.52 -0.59 21.77
N VAL A 163 -25.81 -0.78 20.48
CA VAL A 163 -26.45 0.18 19.58
C VAL A 163 -27.98 0.07 19.72
N ASP A 164 -28.47 0.33 20.93
CA ASP A 164 -29.90 0.44 21.28
C ASP A 164 -30.16 1.86 21.78
N GLU A 165 -31.26 2.49 21.34
CA GLU A 165 -31.65 3.86 21.68
C GLU A 165 -31.81 4.10 23.20
N LYS A 166 -31.97 3.05 24.00
CA LYS A 166 -32.02 3.12 25.47
C LYS A 166 -30.65 3.36 26.10
N ASN A 167 -29.57 3.10 25.37
CA ASN A 167 -28.20 3.27 25.86
C ASN A 167 -27.70 4.70 25.60
N ALA A 168 -26.72 5.15 26.37
CA ALA A 168 -26.11 6.46 26.15
C ALA A 168 -25.47 6.53 24.74
N ASN A 169 -25.56 7.69 24.07
CA ASN A 169 -25.01 7.88 22.72
C ASN A 169 -23.53 7.50 22.62
N MET A 170 -22.74 7.83 23.65
CA MET A 170 -21.32 7.48 23.69
C MET A 170 -21.11 5.95 23.69
N THR A 171 -21.96 5.21 24.40
CA THR A 171 -21.92 3.75 24.43
C THR A 171 -22.32 3.14 23.10
N GLN A 172 -23.32 3.70 22.42
CA GLN A 172 -23.72 3.26 21.08
C GLN A 172 -22.57 3.46 20.07
N ILE A 173 -21.95 4.65 20.08
CA ILE A 173 -20.84 5.01 19.17
C ILE A 173 -19.63 4.10 19.41
N ILE A 174 -19.18 3.96 20.66
CA ILE A 174 -18.02 3.12 21.00
C ILE A 174 -18.30 1.65 20.69
N GLY A 175 -19.51 1.16 20.99
CA GLY A 175 -19.91 -0.21 20.70
C GLY A 175 -19.91 -0.53 19.19
N ASP A 176 -20.31 0.43 18.36
CA ASP A 176 -20.23 0.31 16.91
C ASP A 176 -18.78 0.20 16.42
N PHE A 177 -17.90 1.13 16.85
CA PHE A 177 -16.48 1.07 16.49
C PHE A 177 -15.81 -0.22 16.95
N TYR A 178 -16.12 -0.70 18.16
CA TYR A 178 -15.57 -1.96 18.67
C TYR A 178 -16.08 -3.18 17.91
N SER A 179 -17.32 -3.15 17.41
CA SER A 179 -17.83 -4.23 16.56
C SER A 179 -17.11 -4.24 15.22
N VAL A 180 -17.09 -3.11 14.50
CA VAL A 180 -16.47 -3.00 13.17
C VAL A 180 -14.98 -3.38 13.21
N LYS A 181 -14.24 -2.91 14.22
CA LYS A 181 -12.80 -3.21 14.32
C LYS A 181 -12.51 -4.67 14.63
N THR A 182 -13.43 -5.41 15.23
CA THR A 182 -13.22 -6.81 15.61
C THR A 182 -13.51 -7.77 14.45
N GLU A 183 -14.33 -7.36 13.48
CA GLU A 183 -14.70 -8.20 12.34
C GLU A 183 -13.47 -8.73 11.58
N ALA A 184 -13.43 -10.04 11.32
CA ALA A 184 -12.30 -10.71 10.67
C ALA A 184 -12.09 -10.22 9.22
N LYS A 185 -13.18 -9.93 8.50
CA LYS A 185 -13.16 -9.47 7.09
C LYS A 185 -12.85 -7.98 6.92
N TYR A 186 -12.59 -7.26 8.01
CA TYR A 186 -12.37 -5.81 8.00
C TYR A 186 -10.91 -5.49 8.28
N SER A 187 -10.17 -4.97 7.30
CA SER A 187 -8.73 -4.73 7.50
C SER A 187 -8.45 -3.52 8.39
N PHE A 188 -7.21 -3.41 8.85
CA PHE A 188 -6.76 -2.26 9.63
C PHE A 188 -6.97 -0.93 8.88
N PHE A 189 -6.57 -0.87 7.61
CA PHE A 189 -6.67 0.35 6.80
C PHE A 189 -8.13 0.78 6.61
N GLN A 190 -9.03 -0.20 6.43
CA GLN A 190 -10.47 0.05 6.32
C GLN A 190 -11.08 0.58 7.62
N PHE A 191 -10.53 0.21 8.78
CA PHE A 191 -10.94 0.77 10.08
C PHE A 191 -10.50 2.21 10.29
N ASN A 192 -9.30 2.57 9.86
CA ASN A 192 -8.88 3.98 9.87
C ASN A 192 -9.78 4.83 8.99
N ASP A 193 -10.01 4.40 7.75
CA ASP A 193 -10.88 5.13 6.81
C ASP A 193 -12.32 5.24 7.32
N TYR A 194 -12.83 4.20 7.98
CA TYR A 194 -14.13 4.26 8.67
C TYR A 194 -14.16 5.34 9.75
N CYS A 195 -13.12 5.42 10.58
CA CYS A 195 -13.01 6.45 11.61
C CYS A 195 -12.91 7.86 11.01
N ASP A 196 -12.08 8.03 9.99
CA ASP A 196 -11.85 9.32 9.32
C ASP A 196 -13.13 9.79 8.61
N THR A 197 -13.80 8.90 7.89
CA THR A 197 -15.08 9.17 7.23
C THR A 197 -16.17 9.55 8.22
N TRP A 198 -16.28 8.81 9.34
CA TRP A 198 -17.23 9.13 10.39
C TRP A 198 -16.96 10.52 10.97
N GLU A 199 -15.71 10.87 11.25
CA GLU A 199 -15.33 12.18 11.77
C GLU A 199 -15.72 13.30 10.80
N ASP A 200 -15.41 13.13 9.52
CA ASP A 200 -15.73 14.06 8.44
C ASP A 200 -17.23 14.34 8.34
N MET A 201 -18.06 13.30 8.42
CA MET A 201 -19.51 13.43 8.44
C MET A 201 -20.01 14.23 9.65
N GLN A 202 -19.43 14.00 10.83
CA GLN A 202 -19.82 14.71 12.04
C GLN A 202 -19.40 16.19 12.04
N VAL A 203 -18.23 16.51 11.48
CA VAL A 203 -17.75 17.89 11.32
C VAL A 203 -18.64 18.69 10.38
N LYS A 204 -19.09 18.09 9.28
CA LYS A 204 -19.96 18.72 8.28
C LYS A 204 -21.43 18.80 8.71
N SER A 205 -21.80 18.20 9.83
CA SER A 205 -23.18 18.22 10.36
C SER A 205 -23.56 19.60 10.92
N GLN A 206 -24.85 19.93 10.92
CA GLN A 206 -25.38 21.20 11.45
C GLN A 206 -25.08 21.45 12.94
N TYR A 207 -24.66 20.43 13.68
CA TYR A 207 -24.38 20.49 15.11
C TYR A 207 -22.88 20.43 15.46
N GLY A 208 -22.00 20.10 14.49
CA GLY A 208 -20.53 20.09 14.60
C GLY A 208 -19.95 19.44 15.86
N LEU A 209 -19.42 18.22 15.76
CA LEU A 209 -18.78 17.56 16.91
C LEU A 209 -17.56 18.36 17.39
N SER A 210 -17.48 18.68 18.68
CA SER A 210 -16.37 19.46 19.22
C SER A 210 -15.04 18.70 19.11
N GLU A 211 -13.94 19.44 18.96
CA GLU A 211 -12.60 18.88 18.84
C GLU A 211 -12.23 17.97 20.04
N ARG A 212 -12.65 18.36 21.24
CA ARG A 212 -12.54 17.54 22.46
C ARG A 212 -13.11 16.12 22.28
N TYR A 213 -14.34 16.01 21.77
CA TYR A 213 -14.99 14.70 21.63
C TYR A 213 -14.34 13.86 20.53
N ARG A 214 -13.88 14.51 19.44
CA ARG A 214 -13.13 13.82 18.37
C ARG A 214 -11.82 13.26 18.90
N ASN A 215 -11.10 14.06 19.66
CA ASN A 215 -9.85 13.66 20.31
C ASN A 215 -10.06 12.51 21.28
N TYR A 216 -11.09 12.58 22.12
CA TYR A 216 -11.47 11.50 23.03
C TYR A 216 -11.78 10.19 22.29
N LEU A 217 -12.64 10.23 21.27
CA LEU A 217 -13.04 9.05 20.52
C LEU A 217 -11.82 8.40 19.84
N ARG A 218 -11.01 9.17 19.11
CA ARG A 218 -9.80 8.61 18.49
C ARG A 218 -8.87 7.96 19.52
N PHE A 219 -8.65 8.59 20.69
CA PHE A 219 -7.80 8.01 21.74
C PHE A 219 -8.40 6.72 22.33
N LYS A 220 -9.74 6.64 22.41
CA LYS A 220 -10.48 5.50 22.99
C LYS A 220 -10.71 4.33 22.02
N VAL A 221 -10.90 4.59 20.72
CA VAL A 221 -11.24 3.55 19.73
C VAL A 221 -10.19 3.32 18.65
N ASN A 222 -9.40 4.35 18.30
CA ASN A 222 -8.43 4.31 17.20
C ASN A 222 -7.02 4.76 17.64
N TYR A 223 -6.62 4.34 18.84
CA TYR A 223 -5.46 4.87 19.58
C TYR A 223 -4.14 4.94 18.79
N PHE A 224 -3.82 3.92 17.98
CA PHE A 224 -2.53 3.90 17.27
C PHE A 224 -2.53 4.71 15.96
N SER A 225 -3.69 5.21 15.50
CA SER A 225 -3.78 6.03 14.28
C SER A 225 -3.29 7.48 14.49
N LEU A 226 -2.80 7.79 15.69
CA LEU A 226 -2.72 9.15 16.21
C LEU A 226 -1.30 9.68 16.15
N ARG A 227 -1.15 10.86 15.56
CA ARG A 227 0.15 11.51 15.42
C ARG A 227 0.56 12.25 16.69
N ARG A 228 -0.32 12.99 17.40
CA ARG A 228 -0.02 13.56 18.72
C ARG A 228 -1.26 14.10 19.43
N TYR A 229 -1.29 14.03 20.78
CA TYR A 229 -2.24 14.78 21.62
C TYR A 229 -1.52 15.74 22.55
N SER A 230 -2.11 16.91 22.76
CA SER A 230 -1.62 17.92 23.70
C SER A 230 -2.52 18.11 24.91
N ASN A 231 -3.83 17.83 24.82
CA ASN A 231 -4.78 18.10 25.90
C ASN A 231 -5.31 16.82 26.57
N TYR A 232 -4.48 16.17 27.39
CA TYR A 232 -4.88 14.99 28.16
C TYR A 232 -5.96 15.28 29.21
N SER A 233 -6.10 16.54 29.66
CA SER A 233 -7.13 16.91 30.63
C SER A 233 -8.54 16.72 30.08
N ASP A 234 -8.74 17.00 28.78
CA ASP A 234 -10.00 16.80 28.07
C ASP A 234 -10.42 15.33 27.97
N ILE A 235 -9.44 14.43 27.84
CA ILE A 235 -9.67 12.99 27.74
C ILE A 235 -10.15 12.46 29.10
N LEU A 236 -9.42 12.77 30.19
CA LEU A 236 -9.83 12.39 31.55
C LEU A 236 -11.18 13.00 31.92
N TYR A 237 -11.39 14.26 31.57
CA TYR A 237 -12.66 14.94 31.78
C TYR A 237 -13.83 14.17 31.18
N THR A 238 -13.69 13.74 29.92
CA THR A 238 -14.74 13.03 29.19
C THR A 238 -14.95 11.61 29.76
N GLU A 239 -13.86 10.95 30.18
CA GLU A 239 -13.89 9.61 30.79
C GLU A 239 -14.54 9.57 32.18
N THR A 240 -14.69 10.71 32.88
CA THR A 240 -15.23 10.75 34.26
C THR A 240 -16.61 10.09 34.45
N THR A 241 -17.39 9.97 33.37
CA THR A 241 -18.73 9.36 33.35
C THR A 241 -18.73 7.87 32.98
N ALA A 242 -17.58 7.32 32.58
CA ALA A 242 -17.42 5.91 32.28
C ALA A 242 -17.35 5.06 33.56
N SER A 243 -17.28 3.74 33.40
CA SER A 243 -17.13 2.84 34.54
C SER A 243 -15.81 3.08 35.26
N ILE A 244 -15.71 2.67 36.53
CA ILE A 244 -14.50 2.80 37.33
C ILE A 244 -13.32 2.00 36.74
N VAL A 245 -13.62 0.90 36.05
CA VAL A 245 -12.63 0.11 35.30
C VAL A 245 -12.07 0.93 34.13
N ASP A 246 -12.93 1.58 33.36
CA ASP A 246 -12.50 2.38 32.20
C ASP A 246 -11.71 3.62 32.63
N ARG A 247 -12.16 4.29 33.69
CA ARG A 247 -11.46 5.42 34.33
C ARG A 247 -10.06 5.01 34.80
N TYR A 248 -9.94 3.84 35.44
CA TYR A 248 -8.65 3.28 35.87
C TYR A 248 -7.70 3.03 34.70
N VAL A 249 -8.16 2.33 33.66
CA VAL A 249 -7.35 2.05 32.46
C VAL A 249 -6.89 3.35 31.78
N MET A 250 -7.76 4.36 31.73
CA MET A 250 -7.44 5.66 31.14
C MET A 250 -6.40 6.44 31.94
N VAL A 251 -6.49 6.44 33.28
CA VAL A 251 -5.48 7.08 34.17
C VAL A 251 -4.11 6.47 33.96
N LEU A 252 -4.01 5.13 33.92
CA LEU A 252 -2.74 4.45 33.66
C LEU A 252 -2.16 4.88 32.31
N ARG A 253 -2.97 4.79 31.24
CA ARG A 253 -2.54 5.14 29.88
C ARG A 253 -2.02 6.58 29.82
N ILE A 254 -2.76 7.54 30.35
CA ILE A 254 -2.37 8.96 30.31
C ILE A 254 -1.11 9.23 31.15
N ALA A 255 -0.98 8.61 32.33
CA ALA A 255 0.23 8.76 33.13
C ALA A 255 1.48 8.25 32.37
N GLN A 256 1.38 7.10 31.69
CA GLN A 256 2.47 6.57 30.89
C GLN A 256 2.88 7.50 29.74
N HIS A 257 1.91 8.12 29.04
CA HIS A 257 2.17 9.12 28.01
C HIS A 257 2.89 10.36 28.53
N VAL A 258 2.46 10.85 29.68
CA VAL A 258 3.04 12.05 30.29
C VAL A 258 4.51 11.83 30.68
N LEU A 259 4.87 10.62 31.12
CA LEU A 259 6.24 10.27 31.55
C LEU A 259 7.26 10.14 30.42
N MET A 260 6.80 10.01 29.17
CA MET A 260 7.67 9.85 28.00
C MET A 260 8.50 11.10 27.73
N ALA A 261 7.91 12.28 27.89
CA ALA A 261 8.63 13.54 27.93
C ALA A 261 9.08 13.77 29.38
N ASN A 262 10.33 14.18 29.63
CA ASN A 262 10.71 14.69 30.95
C ASN A 262 9.75 15.84 31.30
N SER A 263 8.77 15.56 32.17
CA SER A 263 7.60 16.41 32.35
C SER A 263 7.65 17.11 33.69
N ASP A 264 7.06 18.30 33.76
CA ASP A 264 6.84 19.00 35.03
C ASP A 264 5.89 18.21 35.97
N HIS A 265 5.26 17.14 35.48
CA HIS A 265 4.30 16.31 36.20
C HIS A 265 4.92 15.12 36.94
N ASP A 266 6.21 14.82 36.76
CA ASP A 266 6.87 13.65 37.36
C ASP A 266 6.68 13.57 38.88
N THR A 267 6.83 14.70 39.58
CA THR A 267 6.68 14.77 41.04
C THR A 267 5.24 14.51 41.47
N PHE A 268 4.27 15.06 40.74
CA PHE A 268 2.85 14.81 40.98
C PHE A 268 2.50 13.34 40.73
N ILE A 269 2.96 12.76 39.61
CA ILE A 269 2.72 11.35 39.28
C ILE A 269 3.34 10.45 40.35
N ALA A 270 4.57 10.73 40.79
CA ALA A 270 5.21 9.97 41.87
C ALA A 270 4.37 9.99 43.16
N GLU A 271 3.93 11.17 43.63
CA GLU A 271 3.09 11.28 44.84
C GLU A 271 1.76 10.53 44.67
N ALA A 272 1.10 10.72 43.53
CA ALA A 272 -0.23 10.16 43.28
C ALA A 272 -0.20 8.63 43.08
N PHE A 273 0.79 8.11 42.35
CA PHE A 273 0.95 6.68 42.12
C PHE A 273 1.49 5.96 43.36
N ALA A 274 2.28 6.63 44.23
CA ALA A 274 2.69 6.05 45.50
C ALA A 274 1.46 5.81 46.40
N LYS A 275 0.49 6.73 46.38
CA LYS A 275 -0.79 6.55 47.06
C LYS A 275 -1.59 5.40 46.44
N LEU A 276 -1.65 5.30 45.12
CA LEU A 276 -2.32 4.18 44.42
C LEU A 276 -1.70 2.82 44.76
N ALA A 277 -0.37 2.70 44.72
CA ALA A 277 0.35 1.45 44.97
C ALA A 277 0.11 0.88 46.38
N ALA A 278 -0.28 1.73 47.33
CA ALA A 278 -0.64 1.31 48.68
C ALA A 278 -2.01 0.59 48.75
N SER A 279 -2.87 0.77 47.75
CA SER A 279 -4.23 0.19 47.71
C SER A 279 -4.50 -0.70 46.50
N VAL A 280 -3.76 -0.55 45.41
CA VAL A 280 -3.96 -1.25 44.14
C VAL A 280 -2.74 -2.10 43.81
N ASN A 281 -2.95 -3.41 43.65
CA ASN A 281 -1.94 -4.41 43.35
C ASN A 281 -1.77 -4.60 41.83
N ASP A 282 -1.28 -3.56 41.15
CA ASP A 282 -0.94 -3.62 39.73
C ASP A 282 0.57 -3.39 39.52
N VAL A 283 1.19 -4.28 38.74
CA VAL A 283 2.61 -4.22 38.37
C VAL A 283 2.95 -2.96 37.56
N VAL A 284 2.02 -2.43 36.76
CA VAL A 284 2.22 -1.23 35.94
C VAL A 284 2.37 0.02 36.82
N ILE A 285 1.59 0.13 37.90
CA ILE A 285 1.72 1.23 38.88
C ILE A 285 3.11 1.18 39.53
N ARG A 286 3.59 -0.03 39.85
CA ARG A 286 4.92 -0.25 40.43
C ARG A 286 6.03 0.09 39.44
N GLN A 287 5.89 -0.30 38.17
CA GLN A 287 6.80 0.08 37.09
C GLN A 287 6.96 1.59 36.96
N VAL A 288 5.84 2.33 36.97
CA VAL A 288 5.84 3.81 36.96
C VAL A 288 6.61 4.38 38.16
N LEU A 289 6.43 3.82 39.35
CA LEU A 289 7.16 4.28 40.54
C LEU A 289 8.64 3.92 40.51
N SER A 290 9.00 2.73 40.03
CA SER A 290 10.39 2.32 39.81
C SER A 290 11.11 3.28 38.87
N LEU A 291 10.46 3.66 37.77
CA LEU A 291 10.98 4.62 36.80
C LEU A 291 11.26 5.99 37.43
N LEU A 292 10.42 6.42 38.37
CA LEU A 292 10.56 7.70 39.09
C LEU A 292 11.47 7.62 40.33
N GLY A 293 12.14 6.49 40.56
CA GLY A 293 13.07 6.31 41.68
C GLY A 293 12.41 6.08 43.05
N HIS A 294 11.10 5.87 43.09
CA HIS A 294 10.35 5.58 44.33
C HIS A 294 10.13 4.07 44.44
N SER A 295 11.00 3.34 45.14
CA SER A 295 10.93 1.88 45.23
C SER A 295 11.09 1.35 46.65
N ASP A 296 10.00 0.84 47.22
CA ASP A 296 10.02 -0.13 48.31
C ASP A 296 9.48 -1.47 47.81
N GLN A 297 10.10 -2.58 48.28
CA GLN A 297 9.90 -3.99 47.92
C GLN A 297 8.72 -4.30 46.97
N MET A 298 9.04 -4.59 45.71
CA MET A 298 8.05 -4.86 44.66
C MET A 298 8.05 -6.34 44.27
N ASN A 299 6.88 -6.99 44.31
CA ASN A 299 6.68 -8.32 43.73
C ASN A 299 6.58 -8.18 42.20
N PHE A 300 7.65 -8.51 41.49
CA PHE A 300 7.68 -8.72 40.04
C PHE A 300 7.74 -10.21 39.73
N ASP A 301 7.47 -10.60 38.48
CA ASP A 301 7.67 -11.99 38.06
C ASP A 301 9.14 -12.23 37.66
N ASP A 302 9.93 -12.71 38.63
CA ASP A 302 11.35 -13.01 38.45
C ASP A 302 11.58 -14.21 37.50
N GLU A 303 10.58 -15.07 37.31
CA GLU A 303 10.67 -16.24 36.43
C GLU A 303 10.80 -15.80 34.96
N VAL A 304 10.03 -14.79 34.54
CA VAL A 304 10.12 -14.24 33.18
C VAL A 304 11.55 -13.75 32.88
N LEU A 305 12.17 -13.03 33.83
CA LEU A 305 13.53 -12.55 33.67
C LEU A 305 14.55 -13.71 33.63
N SER A 306 14.34 -14.77 34.41
CA SER A 306 15.20 -15.96 34.38
C SER A 306 15.16 -16.69 33.03
N ILE A 307 14.01 -16.73 32.36
CA ILE A 307 13.87 -17.30 31.01
C ILE A 307 14.63 -16.43 29.98
N ILE A 308 14.55 -15.10 30.13
CA ILE A 308 15.31 -14.15 29.29
C ILE A 308 16.82 -14.31 29.56
N ASP A 309 17.23 -14.59 30.79
CA ASP A 309 18.63 -14.83 31.14
C ASP A 309 19.23 -16.04 30.40
N GLU A 310 18.47 -17.14 30.27
CA GLU A 310 18.89 -18.31 29.47
C GLU A 310 19.15 -17.93 28.01
N TYR A 311 18.30 -17.08 27.42
CA TYR A 311 18.54 -16.56 26.08
C TYR A 311 19.79 -15.67 26.04
N THR A 312 19.96 -14.76 27.02
CA THR A 312 21.10 -13.84 27.09
C THR A 312 22.43 -14.59 27.10
N ILE A 313 22.55 -15.66 27.89
CA ILE A 313 23.79 -16.48 27.97
C ILE A 313 23.93 -17.48 26.81
N GLY A 314 22.96 -17.56 25.89
CA GLY A 314 23.01 -18.40 24.69
C GLY A 314 22.51 -19.83 24.87
N ASN A 315 21.81 -20.14 25.97
CA ASN A 315 21.16 -21.44 26.16
C ASN A 315 19.77 -21.45 25.49
N TYR A 316 19.76 -21.37 24.16
CA TYR A 316 18.54 -21.21 23.36
C TYR A 316 17.54 -22.35 23.54
N ARG A 317 18.02 -23.58 23.74
CA ARG A 317 17.13 -24.74 23.96
C ARG A 317 16.33 -24.59 25.24
N ALA A 318 16.98 -24.28 26.35
CA ALA A 318 16.30 -24.04 27.62
C ALA A 318 15.38 -22.83 27.55
N ALA A 319 15.84 -21.72 26.96
CA ALA A 319 15.03 -20.51 26.78
C ALA A 319 13.74 -20.80 25.99
N LYS A 320 13.85 -21.57 24.90
CA LYS A 320 12.71 -21.99 24.07
C LYS A 320 11.73 -22.89 24.86
N ASP A 321 12.22 -23.93 25.51
CA ASP A 321 11.36 -24.87 26.24
C ASP A 321 10.66 -24.18 27.43
N LEU A 322 11.40 -23.42 28.25
CA LEU A 322 10.86 -22.68 29.38
C LEU A 322 9.87 -21.58 28.95
N ALA A 323 10.16 -20.85 27.88
CA ALA A 323 9.23 -19.84 27.34
C ALA A 323 7.91 -20.49 26.90
N ARG A 324 7.97 -21.62 26.19
CA ARG A 324 6.77 -22.33 25.74
C ARG A 324 5.94 -22.88 26.90
N ASP A 325 6.59 -23.46 27.89
CA ASP A 325 5.93 -24.00 29.09
C ASP A 325 5.26 -22.89 29.89
N TYR A 326 5.93 -21.75 30.05
CA TYR A 326 5.36 -20.57 30.72
C TYR A 326 4.14 -20.01 29.96
N LEU A 327 4.27 -19.86 28.63
CA LEU A 327 3.20 -19.31 27.80
C LEU A 327 1.97 -20.22 27.73
N SER A 328 2.16 -21.54 27.69
CA SER A 328 1.05 -22.51 27.61
C SER A 328 0.42 -22.80 28.98
N GLY A 329 1.20 -22.80 30.06
CA GLY A 329 0.75 -23.28 31.37
C GLY A 329 0.52 -22.21 32.44
N LYS A 330 1.15 -21.02 32.34
CA LYS A 330 1.10 -19.99 33.39
C LYS A 330 0.45 -18.69 32.92
N GLN A 331 1.07 -17.98 31.98
CA GLN A 331 0.55 -16.70 31.48
C GLN A 331 0.92 -16.47 30.00
N SER A 332 -0.08 -16.55 29.12
CA SER A 332 0.10 -16.37 27.67
C SER A 332 0.15 -14.91 27.23
N ASN A 333 -0.12 -13.95 28.11
CA ASN A 333 -0.15 -12.52 27.82
C ASN A 333 1.21 -11.81 28.07
N VAL A 334 2.29 -12.57 28.29
CA VAL A 334 3.67 -12.06 28.39
C VAL A 334 4.33 -12.11 27.02
N LEU A 335 4.14 -11.06 26.22
CA LEU A 335 4.52 -11.08 24.79
C LEU A 335 6.04 -11.13 24.55
N GLU A 336 6.83 -10.68 25.52
CA GLU A 336 8.29 -10.78 25.48
C GLU A 336 8.77 -12.24 25.41
N LEU A 337 8.01 -13.20 25.95
CA LEU A 337 8.38 -14.62 25.87
C LEU A 337 8.09 -15.23 24.50
N TYR A 338 7.16 -14.68 23.70
CA TYR A 338 7.02 -15.09 22.29
C TYR A 338 8.23 -14.62 21.48
N GLU A 339 8.78 -13.43 21.79
CA GLU A 339 10.03 -12.93 21.23
C GLU A 339 11.20 -13.86 21.56
N ILE A 340 11.35 -14.25 22.82
CA ILE A 340 12.39 -15.19 23.24
C ILE A 340 12.20 -16.56 22.60
N TYR A 341 10.97 -17.08 22.56
CA TYR A 341 10.65 -18.37 21.96
C TYR A 341 11.01 -18.41 20.47
N ALA A 342 10.52 -17.43 19.70
CA ALA A 342 10.77 -17.34 18.26
C ALA A 342 12.25 -17.15 17.94
N LYS A 343 12.95 -16.23 18.64
CA LYS A 343 14.39 -16.02 18.43
C LYS A 343 15.18 -17.28 18.76
N SER A 344 14.86 -17.97 19.85
CA SER A 344 15.55 -19.19 20.24
C SER A 344 15.39 -20.32 19.22
N LEU A 345 14.21 -20.44 18.60
CA LEU A 345 14.00 -21.37 17.47
C LEU A 345 14.89 -21.02 16.28
N VAL A 346 14.94 -19.74 15.90
CA VAL A 346 15.75 -19.27 14.76
C VAL A 346 17.25 -19.46 15.01
N GLU A 347 17.73 -19.17 16.23
CA GLU A 347 19.15 -19.38 16.60
C GLU A 347 19.55 -20.87 16.58
N GLU A 348 18.63 -21.78 16.90
CA GLU A 348 18.84 -23.24 16.82
C GLU A 348 18.48 -23.84 15.45
N ASN A 349 18.03 -23.01 14.49
CA ASN A 349 17.54 -23.44 13.18
C ASN A 349 16.44 -24.53 13.27
N LEU A 350 15.47 -24.31 14.15
CA LEU A 350 14.33 -25.19 14.39
C LEU A 350 13.05 -24.64 13.75
N GLU A 351 12.15 -25.55 13.37
CA GLU A 351 10.80 -25.20 12.94
C GLU A 351 9.93 -24.78 14.12
N LEU A 352 8.93 -23.94 13.85
CA LEU A 352 7.95 -23.50 14.84
C LEU A 352 7.13 -24.68 15.37
N VAL A 353 7.04 -24.79 16.69
CA VAL A 353 6.10 -25.69 17.36
C VAL A 353 4.95 -24.87 17.94
N PRO A 354 3.68 -25.25 17.70
CA PRO A 354 2.54 -24.57 18.31
C PRO A 354 2.61 -24.52 19.85
N ILE A 355 2.15 -23.39 20.40
CA ILE A 355 1.94 -23.19 21.84
C ILE A 355 0.77 -24.05 22.33
N THR A 356 -0.31 -24.12 21.55
CA THR A 356 -1.50 -24.97 21.81
C THR A 356 -1.71 -25.99 20.69
N GLU A 357 -2.42 -27.08 21.00
CA GLU A 357 -2.75 -28.13 20.00
C GLU A 357 -3.81 -27.68 18.98
N HIS A 358 -4.77 -26.85 19.40
CA HIS A 358 -5.78 -26.24 18.55
C HIS A 358 -5.36 -24.85 18.06
N ASP A 359 -6.05 -24.37 17.03
CA ASP A 359 -5.83 -23.01 16.51
C ASP A 359 -6.20 -21.95 17.56
N SER A 360 -5.33 -20.96 17.73
CA SER A 360 -5.43 -19.99 18.81
C SER A 360 -4.71 -18.69 18.46
N ILE A 361 -5.09 -17.60 19.14
CA ILE A 361 -4.40 -16.31 18.98
C ILE A 361 -2.93 -16.45 19.41
N ALA A 362 -2.63 -17.24 20.46
CA ALA A 362 -1.26 -17.53 20.88
C ALA A 362 -0.44 -18.21 19.77
N ASN A 363 -1.02 -19.19 19.05
CA ASN A 363 -0.36 -19.83 17.92
C ASN A 363 -0.12 -18.88 16.75
N MET A 364 -1.10 -18.02 16.45
CA MET A 364 -0.95 -16.95 15.45
C MET A 364 0.19 -16.00 15.82
N VAL A 365 0.24 -15.52 17.07
CA VAL A 365 1.30 -14.64 17.57
C VAL A 365 2.67 -15.32 17.50
N ALA A 366 2.78 -16.57 17.96
CA ALA A 366 4.04 -17.33 17.90
C ALA A 366 4.53 -17.51 16.46
N ARG A 367 3.60 -17.80 15.53
CA ARG A 367 3.90 -17.91 14.10
C ARG A 367 4.39 -16.60 13.52
N THR A 368 3.69 -15.50 13.78
CA THR A 368 4.13 -14.21 13.26
C THR A 368 5.49 -13.79 13.80
N TYR A 369 5.74 -13.97 15.10
CA TYR A 369 7.05 -13.65 15.67
C TYR A 369 8.15 -14.50 15.03
N TYR A 370 7.90 -15.78 14.78
CA TYR A 370 8.82 -16.66 14.06
C TYR A 370 9.05 -16.18 12.63
N ASP A 371 8.01 -15.84 11.88
CA ASP A 371 8.12 -15.32 10.51
C ASP A 371 8.93 -14.01 10.45
N ILE A 372 8.72 -13.10 11.41
CA ILE A 372 9.47 -11.84 11.54
C ILE A 372 10.96 -12.08 11.80
N TYR A 373 11.31 -12.96 12.74
CA TYR A 373 12.72 -13.18 13.12
C TYR A 373 13.46 -14.14 12.19
N SER A 374 12.76 -15.07 11.53
CA SER A 374 13.32 -15.92 10.47
C SER A 374 13.44 -15.18 9.13
N LYS A 375 12.81 -14.01 8.98
CA LYS A 375 12.81 -13.18 7.77
C LYS A 375 12.32 -13.96 6.54
N ASN A 376 11.36 -14.85 6.73
CA ASN A 376 10.79 -15.64 5.63
C ASN A 376 9.78 -14.82 4.80
N ASP A 377 9.29 -15.41 3.71
CA ASP A 377 8.36 -14.76 2.77
C ASP A 377 6.99 -14.43 3.40
N ASN A 378 6.66 -14.98 4.58
CA ASN A 378 5.40 -14.73 5.28
C ASN A 378 5.44 -13.51 6.20
N ILE A 379 6.59 -12.84 6.35
CA ILE A 379 6.74 -11.69 7.26
C ILE A 379 5.69 -10.60 7.02
N ASP A 380 5.36 -10.36 5.76
CA ASP A 380 4.40 -9.35 5.33
C ASP A 380 2.97 -9.68 5.77
N ASN A 381 2.55 -10.95 5.60
CA ASN A 381 1.28 -11.45 6.13
C ASN A 381 1.22 -11.29 7.64
N GLY A 382 2.28 -11.75 8.32
CA GLY A 382 2.35 -11.69 9.77
C GLY A 382 2.23 -10.26 10.31
N LEU A 383 2.90 -9.28 9.69
CA LEU A 383 2.81 -7.87 10.08
C LEU A 383 1.38 -7.31 9.91
N ILE A 384 0.66 -7.71 8.86
CA ILE A 384 -0.75 -7.35 8.63
C ILE A 384 -1.66 -7.96 9.71
N ASP A 385 -1.43 -9.23 10.07
CA ASP A 385 -2.18 -9.88 11.14
C ASP A 385 -1.95 -9.21 12.49
N LEU A 386 -0.68 -8.90 12.81
CA LEU A 386 -0.34 -8.23 14.07
C LEU A 386 -0.89 -6.81 14.14
N ILE A 387 -0.92 -6.06 13.04
CA ILE A 387 -1.50 -4.71 13.09
C ILE A 387 -2.98 -4.77 13.33
N LYS A 388 -3.70 -5.70 12.69
CA LYS A 388 -5.12 -5.95 12.98
C LYS A 388 -5.31 -6.30 14.46
N LEU A 389 -4.52 -7.24 15.00
CA LEU A 389 -4.58 -7.61 16.42
C LEU A 389 -4.30 -6.43 17.35
N SER A 390 -3.38 -5.52 16.97
CA SER A 390 -3.07 -4.34 17.80
C SER A 390 -4.31 -3.48 18.05
N TYR A 391 -5.12 -3.21 17.02
CA TYR A 391 -6.34 -2.40 17.11
C TYR A 391 -7.51 -3.15 17.75
N VAL A 392 -7.61 -4.46 17.50
CA VAL A 392 -8.57 -5.33 18.19
C VAL A 392 -8.36 -5.24 19.69
N PHE A 393 -7.11 -5.40 20.15
CA PHE A 393 -6.71 -5.33 21.56
C PHE A 393 -6.37 -3.92 22.05
N ASN A 394 -7.03 -2.88 21.51
CA ASN A 394 -6.69 -1.49 21.84
C ASN A 394 -6.69 -1.20 23.35
N ASN A 395 -7.69 -1.66 24.13
CA ASN A 395 -7.72 -1.39 25.58
C ASN A 395 -6.92 -2.40 26.42
N SER A 396 -6.05 -3.20 25.81
CA SER A 396 -5.14 -4.11 26.50
C SER A 396 -3.68 -3.75 26.20
N PRO A 397 -2.75 -3.94 27.16
CA PRO A 397 -1.31 -3.88 26.89
C PRO A 397 -0.87 -4.84 25.77
N ILE A 398 -1.63 -5.91 25.48
CA ILE A 398 -1.35 -6.85 24.38
C ILE A 398 -1.27 -6.10 23.04
N GLY A 399 -2.27 -5.27 22.73
CA GLY A 399 -2.30 -4.53 21.47
C GLY A 399 -1.14 -3.56 21.31
N LEU A 400 -0.73 -2.93 22.43
CA LEU A 400 0.43 -2.05 22.49
C LEU A 400 1.74 -2.79 22.17
N HIS A 401 1.92 -4.01 22.67
CA HIS A 401 3.12 -4.80 22.40
C HIS A 401 3.22 -5.19 20.91
N PHE A 402 2.10 -5.56 20.28
CA PHE A 402 2.05 -5.82 18.84
C PHE A 402 2.42 -4.59 18.03
N TYR A 403 1.81 -3.44 18.33
CA TYR A 403 2.09 -2.20 17.62
C TYR A 403 3.56 -1.76 17.78
N ALA A 404 4.10 -1.87 18.99
CA ALA A 404 5.51 -1.55 19.25
C ALA A 404 6.47 -2.43 18.43
N LEU A 405 6.21 -3.74 18.31
CA LEU A 405 7.01 -4.61 17.46
C LEU A 405 6.94 -4.21 15.98
N ILE A 406 5.74 -3.88 15.48
CA ILE A 406 5.57 -3.43 14.08
C ILE A 406 6.35 -2.15 13.83
N ALA A 407 6.20 -1.16 14.71
CA ALA A 407 6.92 0.10 14.62
C ALA A 407 8.44 -0.09 14.62
N GLU A 408 8.96 -1.03 15.43
CA GLU A 408 10.38 -1.40 15.46
C GLU A 408 10.84 -2.12 14.17
N GLN A 409 10.01 -2.98 13.56
CA GLN A 409 10.37 -3.70 12.33
C GLN A 409 10.30 -2.82 11.08
N LEU A 410 9.39 -1.85 11.03
CA LEU A 410 9.15 -0.97 9.89
C LEU A 410 9.83 0.40 10.03
N ASP A 411 10.54 0.64 11.13
CA ASP A 411 11.19 1.92 11.47
C ASP A 411 10.24 3.12 11.33
N TRP A 412 9.02 2.96 11.84
CA TRP A 412 8.02 4.03 11.79
C TRP A 412 8.43 5.19 12.68
N ALA A 413 8.63 6.35 12.06
CA ALA A 413 8.77 7.61 12.78
C ALA A 413 7.44 7.98 13.46
N THR A 414 7.32 7.66 14.75
CA THR A 414 6.17 8.02 15.58
C THR A 414 6.56 9.06 16.63
N ASP A 415 5.70 10.06 16.86
CA ASP A 415 5.91 11.02 17.95
C ASP A 415 5.81 10.35 19.34
N ILE A 416 5.19 9.17 19.40
CA ILE A 416 5.03 8.33 20.58
C ILE A 416 6.08 7.21 20.52
N ASP A 417 7.00 7.16 21.48
CA ASP A 417 7.87 6.01 21.75
C ASP A 417 7.07 4.81 22.31
N TYR A 418 6.50 4.01 21.40
CA TYR A 418 5.77 2.79 21.76
C TYR A 418 6.67 1.72 22.38
N SER A 419 7.99 1.75 22.16
CA SER A 419 8.94 0.81 22.78
C SER A 419 9.07 1.08 24.29
N PHE A 420 9.06 2.35 24.70
CA PHE A 420 9.01 2.77 26.10
C PHE A 420 7.71 2.29 26.76
N LEU A 421 6.56 2.53 26.11
CA LEU A 421 5.27 2.10 26.62
C LEU A 421 5.16 0.57 26.72
N LYS A 422 5.66 -0.19 25.73
CA LYS A 422 5.75 -1.66 25.76
C LYS A 422 6.46 -2.12 27.06
N ARG A 423 7.67 -1.62 27.28
CA ARG A 423 8.53 -2.02 28.41
C ARG A 423 7.94 -1.63 29.78
N LEU A 424 7.26 -0.48 29.86
CA LEU A 424 6.60 -0.03 31.08
C LEU A 424 5.35 -0.87 31.46
N ASN A 425 4.82 -1.64 30.50
CA ASN A 425 3.71 -2.56 30.71
C ASN A 425 4.15 -4.03 30.92
N SER A 426 5.46 -4.32 30.98
CA SER A 426 5.99 -5.66 31.26
C SER A 426 5.59 -6.18 32.65
N LYS A 427 5.60 -7.50 32.85
CA LYS A 427 5.33 -8.14 34.16
C LYS A 427 6.53 -8.15 35.11
N PHE A 428 7.70 -7.79 34.61
CA PHE A 428 8.96 -7.70 35.33
C PHE A 428 9.57 -6.31 35.10
N LEU A 429 10.55 -5.92 35.93
CA LEU A 429 11.25 -4.66 35.74
C LEU A 429 12.18 -4.78 34.52
N ASN A 430 11.72 -4.29 33.37
CA ASN A 430 12.33 -4.58 32.08
C ASN A 430 13.68 -3.84 31.90
N PRO A 431 14.84 -4.55 31.86
CA PRO A 431 16.14 -3.91 31.71
C PRO A 431 16.30 -3.11 30.41
N GLY A 432 15.49 -3.44 29.39
CA GLY A 432 15.46 -2.74 28.11
C GLY A 432 15.08 -1.25 28.19
N LEU A 433 14.46 -0.79 29.29
CA LEU A 433 14.18 0.64 29.53
C LEU A 433 15.45 1.50 29.50
N TYR A 434 16.63 0.90 29.74
CA TYR A 434 17.93 1.52 29.52
C TYR A 434 17.99 2.29 28.19
N ASN A 435 17.54 1.67 27.09
CA ASN A 435 17.61 2.27 25.75
C ASN A 435 16.73 3.53 25.62
N ASN A 436 15.58 3.59 26.30
CA ASN A 436 14.70 4.77 26.28
C ASN A 436 15.21 5.90 27.19
N LEU A 437 16.03 5.57 28.20
CA LEU A 437 16.49 6.49 29.23
C LEU A 437 17.85 7.12 28.95
N LEU A 438 18.53 6.79 27.85
CA LEU A 438 19.84 7.34 27.48
C LEU A 438 19.87 8.89 27.45
N GLY A 439 18.75 9.54 27.11
CA GLY A 439 18.60 11.00 27.13
C GLY A 439 18.26 11.61 28.51
N GLN A 440 18.12 10.79 29.55
CA GLN A 440 17.63 11.19 30.88
C GLN A 440 18.59 10.69 31.98
N PRO A 441 19.79 11.27 32.12
CA PRO A 441 20.90 10.66 32.88
C PRO A 441 20.58 10.42 34.37
N LEU A 442 19.86 11.33 35.03
CA LEU A 442 19.47 11.17 36.43
C LEU A 442 18.47 10.03 36.62
N ARG A 443 17.46 9.94 35.74
CA ARG A 443 16.45 8.88 35.77
C ARG A 443 17.09 7.53 35.42
N LEU A 444 17.97 7.51 34.43
CA LEU A 444 18.76 6.33 34.05
C LEU A 444 19.62 5.83 35.20
N GLN A 445 20.36 6.71 35.87
CA GLN A 445 21.19 6.33 37.00
C GLN A 445 20.35 5.65 38.11
N GLY A 446 19.28 6.30 38.56
CA GLY A 446 18.41 5.74 39.61
C GLY A 446 17.78 4.40 39.20
N PHE A 447 17.38 4.26 37.94
CA PHE A 447 16.84 3.01 37.39
C PHE A 447 17.88 1.88 37.36
N MET A 448 19.12 2.16 36.93
CA MET A 448 20.19 1.16 36.89
C MET A 448 20.65 0.72 38.28
N GLU A 449 20.70 1.67 39.25
CA GLU A 449 20.96 1.36 40.65
C GLU A 449 19.87 0.44 41.24
N LEU A 450 18.60 0.70 40.93
CA LEU A 450 17.47 -0.14 41.33
C LEU A 450 17.58 -1.56 40.74
N LEU A 451 17.77 -1.68 39.42
CA LEU A 451 17.92 -2.96 38.74
C LEU A 451 19.04 -3.81 39.34
N SER A 452 20.22 -3.20 39.52
CA SER A 452 21.41 -3.90 40.05
C SER A 452 21.23 -4.34 41.50
N ARG A 453 20.49 -3.57 42.29
CA ARG A 453 20.13 -3.92 43.67
C ARG A 453 19.15 -5.09 43.72
N GLN A 454 18.17 -5.11 42.82
CA GLN A 454 17.09 -6.09 42.83
C GLN A 454 17.47 -7.43 42.21
N TYR A 455 18.20 -7.41 41.08
CA TYR A 455 18.48 -8.59 40.26
C TYR A 455 19.98 -8.82 40.08
N ARG A 456 20.74 -8.87 41.17
CA ARG A 456 22.20 -9.00 41.14
C ARG A 456 22.70 -10.23 40.35
N GLU A 457 21.97 -11.34 40.43
CA GLU A 457 22.36 -12.61 39.79
C GLU A 457 21.87 -12.73 38.34
N SER A 458 21.04 -11.80 37.84
CA SER A 458 20.52 -11.87 36.48
C SER A 458 21.59 -11.55 35.43
N ALA A 459 21.72 -12.43 34.44
CA ALA A 459 22.66 -12.25 33.33
C ALA A 459 22.28 -11.05 32.45
N THR A 460 21.00 -10.86 32.20
CA THR A 460 20.46 -9.74 31.42
C THR A 460 20.68 -8.42 32.14
N VAL A 461 20.49 -8.36 33.47
CA VAL A 461 20.76 -7.13 34.23
C VAL A 461 22.25 -6.80 34.25
N ARG A 462 23.14 -7.79 34.39
CA ARG A 462 24.59 -7.58 34.23
C ARG A 462 24.98 -7.06 32.85
N LEU A 463 24.34 -7.57 31.79
CA LEU A 463 24.54 -7.10 30.42
C LEU A 463 24.20 -5.60 30.30
N TYR A 464 23.05 -5.16 30.81
CA TYR A 464 22.66 -3.75 30.78
C TYR A 464 23.48 -2.86 31.72
N ASP A 465 23.92 -3.35 32.88
CA ASP A 465 24.89 -2.66 33.73
C ASP A 465 26.22 -2.43 32.99
N GLN A 466 26.69 -3.42 32.22
CA GLN A 466 27.88 -3.25 31.38
C GLN A 466 27.66 -2.23 30.26
N PHE A 467 26.51 -2.22 29.57
CA PHE A 467 26.16 -1.15 28.62
C PHE A 467 26.20 0.23 29.27
N TYR A 468 25.63 0.37 30.47
CA TYR A 468 25.62 1.62 31.23
C TYR A 468 27.04 2.09 31.61
N ARG A 469 27.90 1.16 32.06
CA ARG A 469 29.31 1.47 32.37
C ARG A 469 30.10 1.88 31.14
N ASN A 470 29.96 1.15 30.03
CA ASN A 470 30.61 1.47 28.76
C ASN A 470 30.21 2.88 28.29
N TYR A 471 28.90 3.19 28.33
CA TYR A 471 28.38 4.52 27.97
C TYR A 471 28.97 5.64 28.83
N ASN A 472 29.02 5.45 30.15
CA ASN A 472 29.58 6.45 31.08
C ASN A 472 31.11 6.59 30.95
N ALA A 473 31.83 5.48 30.74
CA ALA A 473 33.28 5.47 30.53
C ALA A 473 33.67 6.03 29.16
N ARG A 474 32.73 6.09 28.20
CA ARG A 474 32.97 6.40 26.78
C ARG A 474 33.94 5.41 26.11
N GLU A 475 33.92 4.17 26.59
CA GLU A 475 34.74 3.08 26.08
C GLU A 475 33.85 1.84 25.87
N ALA A 476 34.12 1.08 24.81
CA ALA A 476 33.44 -0.19 24.57
C ALA A 476 34.36 -1.32 25.02
N HIS A 477 33.95 -2.05 26.06
CA HIS A 477 34.64 -3.25 26.53
C HIS A 477 33.87 -4.50 26.15
N GLU A 478 34.62 -5.60 25.97
CA GLU A 478 34.08 -6.93 25.63
C GLU A 478 33.14 -7.49 26.71
N PHE A 479 32.05 -8.11 26.29
CA PHE A 479 31.03 -8.68 27.18
C PHE A 479 31.34 -10.14 27.50
N THR A 480 32.04 -10.36 28.61
CA THR A 480 32.60 -11.70 28.97
C THR A 480 31.56 -12.72 29.46
N SER A 481 30.34 -12.28 29.75
CA SER A 481 29.27 -13.13 30.31
C SER A 481 28.35 -13.78 29.26
N VAL A 482 28.65 -13.58 27.97
CA VAL A 482 27.83 -14.07 26.85
C VAL A 482 28.70 -14.75 25.78
N PRO A 483 28.13 -15.56 24.87
CA PRO A 483 28.88 -16.21 23.80
C PRO A 483 29.63 -15.22 22.91
N TYR A 484 30.74 -15.65 22.30
CA TYR A 484 31.65 -14.79 21.54
C TYR A 484 30.95 -13.91 20.48
N ILE A 485 30.12 -14.50 19.62
CA ILE A 485 29.39 -13.74 18.57
C ILE A 485 28.51 -12.66 19.23
N LYS A 486 27.74 -13.01 20.26
CA LYS A 486 26.91 -12.05 20.99
C LYS A 486 27.73 -10.96 21.67
N SER A 487 28.87 -11.32 22.26
CA SER A 487 29.79 -10.37 22.88
C SER A 487 30.22 -9.30 21.87
N LYS A 488 30.59 -9.71 20.65
CA LYS A 488 30.97 -8.79 19.57
C LYS A 488 29.80 -7.95 19.06
N LEU A 489 28.61 -8.52 18.91
CA LEU A 489 27.40 -7.74 18.57
C LEU A 489 27.13 -6.65 19.62
N TYR A 490 27.21 -6.98 20.92
CA TYR A 490 27.00 -6.02 22.01
C TYR A 490 28.11 -4.97 22.10
N GLU A 491 29.37 -5.35 21.85
CA GLU A 491 30.49 -4.41 21.72
C GLU A 491 30.21 -3.37 20.61
N CYS A 492 29.77 -3.83 19.44
CA CYS A 492 29.38 -2.93 18.35
C CYS A 492 28.17 -2.05 18.69
N ARG A 493 27.17 -2.54 19.43
CA ARG A 493 26.06 -1.69 19.93
C ARG A 493 26.57 -0.56 20.83
N SER A 494 27.52 -0.83 21.73
CA SER A 494 28.18 0.21 22.53
C SER A 494 28.95 1.20 21.64
N LEU A 495 29.72 0.71 20.67
CA LEU A 495 30.48 1.57 19.75
C LEU A 495 29.57 2.48 18.89
N LEU A 496 28.42 1.97 18.44
CA LEU A 496 27.40 2.75 17.72
C LEU A 496 26.84 3.89 18.58
N GLN A 497 26.53 3.62 19.85
CA GLN A 497 26.10 4.66 20.80
C GLN A 497 27.19 5.74 21.01
N LEU A 498 28.46 5.33 21.00
CA LEU A 498 29.62 6.21 21.10
C LEU A 498 30.01 6.88 19.76
N LYS A 499 29.29 6.59 18.67
CA LYS A 499 29.56 7.09 17.30
C LYS A 499 30.96 6.74 16.77
N ARG A 500 31.50 5.58 17.17
CA ARG A 500 32.78 5.04 16.71
C ARG A 500 32.58 4.10 15.52
N PHE A 501 32.21 4.65 14.37
CA PHE A 501 31.72 3.88 13.22
C PHE A 501 32.81 3.02 12.55
N GLU A 502 34.06 3.49 12.50
CA GLU A 502 35.17 2.76 11.89
C GLU A 502 35.49 1.46 12.64
N ASP A 503 35.44 1.49 13.97
CA ASP A 503 35.64 0.29 14.80
C ASP A 503 34.49 -0.71 14.62
N VAL A 504 33.25 -0.21 14.47
CA VAL A 504 32.08 -1.04 14.17
C VAL A 504 32.27 -1.77 12.84
N ILE A 505 32.69 -1.04 11.80
CA ILE A 505 32.92 -1.61 10.46
C ILE A 505 33.98 -2.72 10.55
N ALA A 506 35.11 -2.48 11.23
CA ALA A 506 36.17 -3.47 11.36
C ALA A 506 35.69 -4.78 12.01
N ILE A 507 34.94 -4.70 13.11
CA ILE A 507 34.43 -5.87 13.82
C ILE A 507 33.36 -6.61 12.99
N TYR A 508 32.42 -5.88 12.38
CA TYR A 508 31.34 -6.48 11.61
C TYR A 508 31.80 -7.09 10.28
N GLU A 509 32.80 -6.52 9.62
CA GLU A 509 33.42 -7.16 8.46
C GLU A 509 34.14 -8.46 8.83
N ASP A 510 34.85 -8.48 9.96
CA ASP A 510 35.50 -9.69 10.47
C ASP A 510 34.47 -10.78 10.79
N LEU A 511 33.40 -10.43 11.51
CA LEU A 511 32.29 -11.35 11.80
C LEU A 511 31.67 -11.92 10.52
N SER A 512 31.41 -11.08 9.52
CA SER A 512 30.77 -11.51 8.26
C SER A 512 31.67 -12.42 7.42
N LYS A 513 33.00 -12.23 7.46
CA LYS A 513 33.97 -12.99 6.66
C LYS A 513 34.41 -14.29 7.32
N ASN A 514 34.55 -14.29 8.64
CA ASN A 514 35.26 -15.35 9.38
C ASN A 514 34.35 -16.20 10.27
N HIS A 515 33.08 -15.83 10.45
CA HIS A 515 32.16 -16.55 11.33
C HIS A 515 30.85 -16.93 10.63
N HIS A 516 30.27 -18.05 11.04
CA HIS A 516 28.91 -18.40 10.66
C HIS A 516 27.93 -17.64 11.57
N LEU A 517 27.08 -16.82 10.96
CA LEU A 517 26.09 -16.00 11.66
C LEU A 517 24.69 -16.58 11.46
N SER A 518 23.87 -16.54 12.52
CA SER A 518 22.44 -16.83 12.39
C SER A 518 21.75 -15.72 11.59
N ILE A 519 20.53 -16.00 11.09
CA ILE A 519 19.74 -15.01 10.33
C ILE A 519 19.58 -13.70 11.10
N ILE A 520 19.34 -13.78 12.42
CA ILE A 520 19.20 -12.62 13.29
C ILE A 520 20.50 -11.83 13.37
N ALA A 521 21.64 -12.50 13.56
CA ALA A 521 22.94 -11.85 13.62
C ALA A 521 23.34 -11.23 12.28
N SER A 522 23.16 -11.95 11.16
CA SER A 522 23.42 -11.44 9.81
C SER A 522 22.61 -10.18 9.52
N TYR A 523 21.32 -10.19 9.86
CA TYR A 523 20.45 -9.04 9.67
C TYR A 523 20.90 -7.81 10.46
N GLU A 524 21.29 -7.99 11.74
CA GLU A 524 21.81 -6.92 12.58
C GLU A 524 23.14 -6.36 12.04
N VAL A 525 24.06 -7.24 11.65
CA VAL A 525 25.37 -6.88 11.12
C VAL A 525 25.23 -6.07 9.84
N LEU A 526 24.44 -6.52 8.86
CA LEU A 526 24.26 -5.83 7.58
C LEU A 526 23.55 -4.48 7.75
N SER A 527 22.50 -4.42 8.56
CA SER A 527 21.77 -3.17 8.83
C SER A 527 22.67 -2.12 9.48
N ASN A 528 23.49 -2.53 10.45
CA ASN A 528 24.38 -1.62 11.15
C ASN A 528 25.63 -1.27 10.33
N LEU A 529 26.15 -2.17 9.48
CA LEU A 529 27.21 -1.85 8.52
C LEU A 529 26.74 -0.78 7.54
N PHE A 530 25.54 -0.93 6.98
CA PHE A 530 24.93 0.10 6.12
C PHE A 530 24.89 1.46 6.84
N PHE A 531 24.35 1.49 8.07
CA PHE A 531 24.29 2.72 8.87
C PHE A 531 25.67 3.32 9.17
N ALA A 532 26.66 2.49 9.51
CA ALA A 532 28.02 2.93 9.78
C ALA A 532 28.69 3.52 8.53
N PHE A 533 28.58 2.86 7.37
CA PHE A 533 29.11 3.37 6.10
C PHE A 533 28.48 4.70 5.69
N VAL A 534 27.16 4.83 5.81
CA VAL A 534 26.46 6.11 5.56
C VAL A 534 26.96 7.20 6.52
N SER A 535 27.22 6.86 7.78
CA SER A 535 27.66 7.81 8.81
C SER A 535 29.09 8.32 8.62
N ILE A 536 29.95 7.58 7.90
CA ILE A 536 31.31 8.00 7.53
C ILE A 536 31.42 8.50 6.09
N ASP A 537 30.28 8.79 5.44
CA ASP A 537 30.16 9.22 4.04
C ASP A 537 30.73 8.22 3.00
N ASP A 538 30.88 6.93 3.35
CA ASP A 538 31.27 5.87 2.41
C ASP A 538 30.05 5.26 1.72
N TYR A 539 29.44 6.06 0.85
CA TYR A 539 28.24 5.66 0.12
C TYR A 539 28.47 4.49 -0.85
N THR A 540 29.72 4.21 -1.23
CA THR A 540 30.01 3.09 -2.14
C THR A 540 29.79 1.77 -1.43
N ASN A 541 30.41 1.59 -0.26
CA ASN A 541 30.23 0.37 0.53
C ASN A 541 28.80 0.25 1.08
N ALA A 542 28.13 1.37 1.39
CA ALA A 542 26.71 1.35 1.74
C ALA A 542 25.82 0.77 0.62
N LEU A 543 26.08 1.15 -0.65
CA LEU A 543 25.36 0.59 -1.80
C LEU A 543 25.64 -0.91 -2.00
N ILE A 544 26.89 -1.33 -1.79
CA ILE A 544 27.30 -2.75 -1.88
C ILE A 544 26.55 -3.58 -0.84
N ILE A 545 26.62 -3.18 0.44
CA ILE A 545 25.93 -3.87 1.54
C ILE A 545 24.42 -3.93 1.30
N PHE A 546 23.81 -2.85 0.82
CA PHE A 546 22.38 -2.83 0.51
C PHE A 546 22.02 -3.86 -0.56
N VAL A 547 22.72 -3.83 -1.71
CA VAL A 547 22.36 -4.70 -2.85
C VAL A 547 22.64 -6.17 -2.52
N GLU A 548 23.72 -6.47 -1.81
CA GLU A 548 24.01 -7.83 -1.34
C GLU A 548 22.92 -8.34 -0.40
N ALA A 549 22.52 -7.54 0.59
CA ALA A 549 21.44 -7.89 1.50
C ALA A 549 20.11 -8.08 0.76
N TYR A 550 19.78 -7.20 -0.19
CA TYR A 550 18.54 -7.26 -0.96
C TYR A 550 18.45 -8.50 -1.85
N LEU A 551 19.55 -8.88 -2.52
CA LEU A 551 19.59 -10.05 -3.39
C LEU A 551 19.52 -11.36 -2.60
N ILE A 552 20.07 -11.39 -1.37
CA ILE A 552 19.91 -12.53 -0.46
C ILE A 552 18.46 -12.62 0.02
N ASN A 553 17.92 -11.51 0.52
CA ASN A 553 16.55 -11.44 1.02
C ASN A 553 16.04 -9.99 1.01
N PRO A 554 15.02 -9.66 0.20
CA PRO A 554 14.46 -8.31 0.12
C PRO A 554 13.97 -7.73 1.46
N HIS A 555 13.63 -8.57 2.44
CA HIS A 555 13.20 -8.11 3.77
C HIS A 555 14.36 -7.64 4.66
N TRP A 556 15.62 -7.95 4.30
CA TRP A 556 16.78 -7.58 5.10
C TRP A 556 17.13 -6.09 5.00
N VAL A 557 16.64 -5.39 3.99
CA VAL A 557 16.92 -3.98 3.79
C VAL A 557 15.87 -3.04 4.39
N LYS A 558 14.77 -3.56 4.95
CA LYS A 558 13.64 -2.75 5.44
C LYS A 558 14.01 -1.75 6.57
N ARG A 559 15.05 -2.04 7.35
CA ARG A 559 15.55 -1.14 8.43
C ARG A 559 16.70 -0.22 7.99
N MET A 560 17.11 -0.30 6.72
CA MET A 560 18.14 0.59 6.19
C MET A 560 17.48 1.91 5.79
N ASP A 561 18.03 3.04 6.25
CA ASP A 561 17.56 4.39 5.88
C ASP A 561 17.95 4.74 4.43
N VAL A 562 17.26 4.09 3.50
CA VAL A 562 17.47 4.24 2.05
C VAL A 562 17.11 5.64 1.57
N ASN A 563 16.10 6.27 2.20
CA ASN A 563 15.61 7.58 1.79
C ASN A 563 16.66 8.66 2.04
N ASN A 564 17.33 8.63 3.19
CA ASN A 564 18.44 9.53 3.46
C ASN A 564 19.61 9.31 2.48
N LEU A 565 19.99 8.06 2.20
CA LEU A 565 21.06 7.77 1.23
C LEU A 565 20.71 8.27 -0.18
N VAL A 566 19.47 8.08 -0.64
CA VAL A 566 18.97 8.65 -1.91
C VAL A 566 19.14 10.18 -1.92
N ILE A 567 18.71 10.87 -0.86
CA ILE A 567 18.83 12.34 -0.74
C ILE A 567 20.29 12.77 -0.78
N LEU A 568 21.19 12.09 -0.05
CA LEU A 568 22.62 12.39 0.00
C LEU A 568 23.30 12.23 -1.37
N ILE A 569 23.01 11.13 -2.08
CA ILE A 569 23.54 10.88 -3.44
C ILE A 569 23.08 11.97 -4.43
N ILE A 570 21.79 12.33 -4.39
CA ILE A 570 21.22 13.34 -5.29
C ILE A 570 21.79 14.73 -4.99
N LYS A 571 21.87 15.13 -3.72
CA LYS A 571 22.48 16.41 -3.32
C LYS A 571 23.94 16.49 -3.76
N GLY A 572 24.67 15.38 -3.67
CA GLY A 572 26.04 15.24 -4.18
C GLY A 572 26.15 15.22 -5.71
N LYS A 573 25.03 15.28 -6.45
CA LYS A 573 24.97 15.15 -7.92
C LYS A 573 25.71 13.90 -8.41
N PHE A 574 25.63 12.80 -7.66
CA PHE A 574 26.34 11.54 -7.90
C PHE A 574 27.88 11.63 -7.88
N LYS A 575 28.47 12.79 -7.56
CA LYS A 575 29.94 12.97 -7.51
C LYS A 575 30.58 12.42 -6.23
N ASN A 576 29.76 12.27 -5.19
CA ASN A 576 30.11 11.64 -3.92
C ASN A 576 30.22 10.11 -4.03
N ILE A 577 29.70 9.53 -5.10
CA ILE A 577 29.98 8.14 -5.48
C ILE A 577 31.22 8.18 -6.35
N ARG A 578 32.19 7.30 -6.12
CA ARG A 578 33.36 7.17 -6.99
C ARG A 578 32.91 6.56 -8.32
N ILE A 579 32.41 7.39 -9.24
CA ILE A 579 31.92 7.01 -10.58
C ILE A 579 32.94 6.15 -11.35
N THR A 580 34.23 6.25 -11.03
CA THR A 580 35.32 5.44 -11.58
C THR A 580 35.29 3.95 -11.20
N GLN A 581 34.45 3.52 -10.25
CA GLN A 581 34.43 2.14 -9.74
C GLN A 581 33.48 1.18 -10.48
N LYS A 582 32.83 1.60 -11.58
CA LYS A 582 31.96 0.71 -12.40
C LYS A 582 30.90 -0.03 -11.56
N LEU A 583 30.29 0.68 -10.61
CA LEU A 583 29.41 0.12 -9.59
C LEU A 583 28.02 -0.24 -10.15
N ILE A 584 27.73 -1.53 -10.33
CA ILE A 584 26.43 -2.03 -10.83
C ILE A 584 25.33 -1.88 -9.77
N GLU A 585 25.72 -1.77 -8.50
CA GLU A 585 24.84 -1.61 -7.36
C GLU A 585 24.08 -0.29 -7.38
N LEU A 586 24.66 0.77 -8.00
CA LEU A 586 24.03 2.08 -8.10
C LEU A 586 22.69 2.04 -8.88
N PRO A 587 22.63 1.55 -10.14
CA PRO A 587 21.37 1.41 -10.86
C PRO A 587 20.38 0.44 -10.19
N ILE A 588 20.87 -0.64 -9.56
CA ILE A 588 20.02 -1.59 -8.82
C ILE A 588 19.36 -0.89 -7.63
N PHE A 589 20.14 -0.17 -6.82
CA PHE A 589 19.66 0.57 -5.66
C PHE A 589 18.58 1.60 -6.03
N PHE A 590 18.79 2.38 -7.08
CA PHE A 590 17.79 3.37 -7.52
C PHE A 590 16.53 2.71 -8.09
N ASN A 591 16.66 1.59 -8.78
CA ASN A 591 15.51 0.83 -9.29
C ASN A 591 14.63 0.31 -8.14
N VAL A 592 15.24 -0.19 -7.06
CA VAL A 592 14.53 -0.71 -5.88
C VAL A 592 13.87 0.42 -5.08
N ASN A 593 14.57 1.56 -4.91
CA ASN A 593 14.18 2.58 -3.93
C ASN A 593 13.64 3.90 -4.53
N SER A 594 13.47 4.00 -5.85
CA SER A 594 13.00 5.23 -6.49
C SER A 594 11.81 5.00 -7.42
N ASN A 595 10.70 5.68 -7.13
CA ASN A 595 9.53 5.71 -8.01
C ASN A 595 9.75 6.61 -9.24
N GLU A 596 10.77 7.47 -9.23
CA GLU A 596 11.08 8.37 -10.34
C GLU A 596 11.95 7.67 -11.38
N LYS A 597 11.32 7.18 -12.46
CA LYS A 597 12.00 6.50 -13.59
C LYS A 597 13.19 7.31 -14.15
N ILE A 598 13.13 8.64 -14.09
CA ILE A 598 14.23 9.53 -14.53
C ILE A 598 15.51 9.36 -13.68
N ARG A 599 15.38 9.08 -12.37
CA ARG A 599 16.52 8.87 -11.46
C ARG A 599 17.18 7.52 -11.71
N VAL A 600 16.36 6.49 -11.91
CA VAL A 600 16.82 5.16 -12.31
C VAL A 600 17.62 5.25 -13.62
N LYS A 601 17.08 5.98 -14.61
CA LYS A 601 17.76 6.25 -15.89
C LYS A 601 19.11 6.95 -15.69
N GLN A 602 19.21 7.95 -14.81
CA GLN A 602 20.49 8.64 -14.54
C GLN A 602 21.55 7.68 -13.97
N ALA A 603 21.18 6.88 -12.96
CA ALA A 603 22.06 5.90 -12.35
C ALA A 603 22.54 4.84 -13.36
N TYR A 604 21.62 4.36 -14.19
CA TYR A 604 21.87 3.44 -15.30
C TYR A 604 22.86 4.02 -16.33
N GLU A 605 22.66 5.26 -16.79
CA GLU A 605 23.56 5.89 -17.77
C GLU A 605 24.96 6.14 -17.19
N LEU A 606 25.05 6.48 -15.89
CA LEU A 606 26.34 6.63 -15.21
C LEU A 606 27.12 5.32 -15.19
N PHE A 607 26.45 4.20 -14.89
CA PHE A 607 27.06 2.87 -14.88
C PHE A 607 27.56 2.45 -16.27
N LEU A 608 26.72 2.62 -17.31
CA LEU A 608 27.14 2.29 -18.69
C LEU A 608 28.31 3.17 -19.13
N LYS A 609 28.26 4.48 -18.85
CA LYS A 609 29.33 5.42 -19.19
C LYS A 609 30.65 5.06 -18.49
N ALA A 610 30.60 4.63 -17.23
CA ALA A 610 31.79 4.16 -16.51
C ALA A 610 32.42 2.89 -17.12
N ASN A 611 31.63 2.12 -17.86
CA ASN A 611 32.07 0.95 -18.63
C ASN A 611 32.36 1.26 -20.11
N ASN A 612 32.32 2.53 -20.52
CA ASN A 612 32.46 2.98 -21.91
C ASN A 612 31.38 2.43 -22.86
N CYS A 613 30.18 2.19 -22.33
CA CYS A 613 29.00 1.77 -23.10
C CYS A 613 27.96 2.88 -23.12
N THR A 614 27.11 2.85 -24.14
CA THR A 614 25.90 3.68 -24.27
C THR A 614 24.62 2.84 -24.23
N LEU A 615 24.73 1.56 -24.64
CA LEU A 615 23.64 0.60 -24.65
C LEU A 615 23.95 -0.63 -23.77
N PRO A 616 22.94 -1.30 -23.19
CA PRO A 616 23.16 -2.51 -22.40
C PRO A 616 23.77 -3.65 -23.21
N SER A 617 23.39 -3.81 -24.48
CA SER A 617 23.92 -4.84 -25.36
C SER A 617 25.40 -4.66 -25.67
N GLU A 618 25.91 -3.44 -25.70
CA GLU A 618 27.35 -3.17 -25.81
C GLU A 618 28.08 -3.69 -24.56
N PHE A 619 27.48 -3.48 -23.39
CA PHE A 619 28.03 -3.97 -22.12
C PHE A 619 28.09 -5.51 -22.08
N LEU A 620 27.12 -6.20 -22.69
CA LEU A 620 27.11 -7.65 -22.79
C LEU A 620 28.28 -8.24 -23.60
N GLN A 621 28.95 -7.43 -24.44
CA GLN A 621 30.08 -7.85 -25.28
C GLN A 621 31.42 -7.75 -24.55
N ILE A 622 31.46 -7.14 -23.36
CA ILE A 622 32.68 -6.97 -22.56
C ILE A 622 32.79 -8.14 -21.58
N GLU A 623 33.96 -8.79 -21.51
CA GLU A 623 34.25 -9.72 -20.41
C GLU A 623 34.28 -8.94 -19.09
N THR A 624 33.30 -9.21 -18.22
CA THR A 624 33.13 -8.51 -16.96
C THR A 624 33.13 -9.50 -15.80
N ASN A 625 33.93 -9.20 -14.77
CA ASN A 625 33.98 -9.97 -13.52
C ASN A 625 32.85 -9.52 -12.57
N ILE A 626 31.62 -9.47 -13.08
CA ILE A 626 30.44 -9.12 -12.30
C ILE A 626 29.77 -10.40 -11.82
N GLU A 627 29.35 -10.38 -10.56
CA GLU A 627 28.57 -11.44 -9.95
C GLU A 627 27.27 -11.70 -10.73
N LYS A 628 26.98 -12.99 -10.98
CA LYS A 628 25.89 -13.43 -11.84
C LYS A 628 24.55 -12.81 -11.44
N ASP A 629 24.22 -12.80 -10.15
CA ASP A 629 22.90 -12.38 -9.67
C ASP A 629 22.69 -10.87 -9.82
N LYS A 630 23.74 -10.06 -9.56
CA LYS A 630 23.75 -8.61 -9.82
C LYS A 630 23.56 -8.31 -11.31
N LEU A 631 24.25 -9.06 -12.18
CA LEU A 631 24.13 -8.91 -13.63
C LEU A 631 22.71 -9.26 -14.12
N VAL A 632 22.16 -10.39 -13.66
CA VAL A 632 20.80 -10.82 -14.01
C VAL A 632 19.78 -9.78 -13.57
N TYR A 633 19.87 -9.28 -12.33
CA TYR A 633 18.95 -8.25 -11.83
C TYR A 633 19.02 -6.97 -12.68
N PHE A 634 20.23 -6.46 -12.94
CA PHE A 634 20.43 -5.26 -13.75
C PHE A 634 19.76 -5.40 -15.14
N LEU A 635 20.01 -6.50 -15.84
CA LEU A 635 19.45 -6.74 -17.17
C LEU A 635 17.94 -6.97 -17.12
N ARG A 636 17.45 -7.72 -16.14
CA ARG A 636 16.04 -8.14 -16.06
C ARG A 636 15.14 -6.99 -15.61
N ASP A 637 15.52 -6.30 -14.54
CA ASP A 637 14.64 -5.39 -13.78
C ASP A 637 15.02 -3.90 -13.95
N VAL A 638 16.29 -3.57 -14.26
CA VAL A 638 16.71 -2.18 -14.54
C VAL A 638 16.62 -1.84 -16.03
N CYS A 639 17.17 -2.70 -16.91
CA CYS A 639 17.18 -2.49 -18.37
C CYS A 639 15.83 -2.83 -19.03
N VAL A 640 14.74 -2.28 -18.48
CA VAL A 640 13.36 -2.44 -18.98
C VAL A 640 12.99 -1.31 -19.96
N PRO A 641 12.04 -1.53 -20.89
CA PRO A 641 11.68 -0.54 -21.92
C PRO A 641 11.36 0.85 -21.33
N ASP A 642 10.64 0.88 -20.22
CA ASP A 642 10.21 2.11 -19.53
C ASP A 642 11.35 3.02 -19.07
N ILE A 643 12.51 2.43 -18.72
CA ILE A 643 13.71 3.17 -18.32
C ILE A 643 14.55 3.51 -19.56
N MET A 644 14.73 2.55 -20.46
CA MET A 644 15.57 2.70 -21.65
C MET A 644 15.05 3.79 -22.60
N GLN A 645 13.74 3.91 -22.78
CA GLN A 645 13.12 4.92 -23.64
C GLN A 645 13.40 6.37 -23.20
N LEU A 646 13.76 6.58 -21.93
CA LEU A 646 14.13 7.90 -21.42
C LEU A 646 15.58 8.28 -21.79
N SER A 647 16.38 7.33 -22.30
CA SER A 647 17.75 7.59 -22.73
C SER A 647 17.80 8.30 -24.07
N LYS A 648 18.70 9.29 -24.19
CA LYS A 648 18.91 10.04 -25.43
C LYS A 648 19.44 9.18 -26.60
N TYR A 649 19.97 7.99 -26.30
CA TYR A 649 20.47 7.04 -27.29
C TYR A 649 19.34 6.16 -27.89
N MET A 650 18.13 6.26 -27.35
CA MET A 650 16.93 5.54 -27.78
C MET A 650 15.94 6.49 -28.45
N GLU A 651 16.07 6.66 -29.77
CA GLU A 651 15.31 7.66 -30.54
C GLU A 651 13.85 7.25 -30.83
N SER A 652 13.49 5.97 -30.65
CA SER A 652 12.14 5.47 -30.90
C SER A 652 11.80 4.24 -30.08
N SER A 653 10.51 4.00 -29.83
CA SER A 653 10.02 2.78 -29.20
C SER A 653 10.44 1.52 -29.94
N TYR A 654 10.63 1.61 -31.27
CA TYR A 654 11.18 0.52 -32.08
C TYR A 654 12.59 0.13 -31.64
N LYS A 655 13.51 1.11 -31.51
CA LYS A 655 14.89 0.88 -31.06
C LYS A 655 14.95 0.34 -29.62
N VAL A 656 14.04 0.82 -28.75
CA VAL A 656 13.93 0.34 -27.36
C VAL A 656 13.55 -1.14 -27.33
N ASN A 657 12.56 -1.54 -28.11
CA ASN A 657 12.10 -2.93 -28.20
C ASN A 657 13.19 -3.85 -28.78
N GLU A 658 13.90 -3.40 -29.82
CA GLU A 658 15.05 -4.13 -30.40
C GLU A 658 16.13 -4.38 -29.34
N GLU A 659 16.47 -3.36 -28.55
CA GLU A 659 17.44 -3.51 -27.48
C GLU A 659 16.95 -4.47 -26.40
N ARG A 660 15.67 -4.40 -26.02
CA ARG A 660 15.08 -5.32 -25.04
C ARG A 660 15.11 -6.76 -25.52
N ILE A 661 14.88 -7.00 -26.82
CA ILE A 661 14.99 -8.34 -27.42
C ILE A 661 16.41 -8.89 -27.23
N ARG A 662 17.46 -8.11 -27.54
CA ARG A 662 18.87 -8.54 -27.34
C ARG A 662 19.19 -8.85 -25.89
N ILE A 663 18.68 -8.04 -24.96
CA ILE A 663 18.85 -8.28 -23.51
C ILE A 663 18.17 -9.59 -23.10
N CYS A 664 16.93 -9.83 -23.53
CA CYS A 664 16.18 -11.05 -23.22
C CYS A 664 16.86 -12.30 -23.81
N GLN A 665 17.41 -12.20 -25.03
CA GLN A 665 18.20 -13.26 -25.66
C GLN A 665 19.42 -13.63 -24.80
N ARG A 666 20.10 -12.65 -24.22
CA ARG A 666 21.21 -12.91 -23.30
C ARG A 666 20.74 -13.49 -21.98
N LEU A 667 19.66 -12.97 -21.41
CA LEU A 667 19.06 -13.48 -20.17
C LEU A 667 18.66 -14.95 -20.31
N ALA A 668 18.12 -15.36 -21.47
CA ALA A 668 17.82 -16.76 -21.76
C ALA A 668 19.03 -17.71 -21.68
N LEU A 669 20.26 -17.20 -21.86
CA LEU A 669 21.49 -17.97 -21.75
C LEU A 669 22.05 -18.03 -20.32
N ILE A 670 21.88 -16.96 -19.53
CA ILE A 670 22.49 -16.84 -18.19
C ILE A 670 21.53 -17.13 -17.03
N ASP A 671 20.22 -17.02 -17.25
CA ASP A 671 19.13 -17.31 -16.30
C ASP A 671 18.15 -18.31 -16.93
N SER A 672 18.60 -19.56 -17.05
CA SER A 672 17.88 -20.64 -17.74
C SER A 672 16.53 -20.99 -17.11
N ASP A 673 16.39 -20.81 -15.80
CA ASP A 673 15.16 -21.15 -15.06
C ASP A 673 14.00 -20.23 -15.47
N ASN A 674 14.31 -19.02 -15.96
CA ASN A 674 13.35 -18.01 -16.40
C ASN A 674 13.21 -17.90 -17.93
N ILE A 675 13.74 -18.86 -18.71
CA ILE A 675 13.74 -18.81 -20.19
C ILE A 675 12.34 -18.62 -20.80
N VAL A 676 11.31 -19.20 -20.20
CA VAL A 676 9.92 -19.08 -20.67
C VAL A 676 9.46 -17.62 -20.63
N ARG A 677 9.78 -16.90 -19.54
CA ARG A 677 9.43 -15.48 -19.36
C ARG A 677 10.12 -14.63 -20.42
N TYR A 678 11.41 -14.88 -20.68
CA TYR A 678 12.17 -14.11 -21.68
C TYR A 678 11.67 -14.35 -23.09
N ASN A 679 11.34 -15.60 -23.45
CA ASN A 679 10.78 -15.91 -24.76
C ASN A 679 9.42 -15.27 -25.00
N GLN A 680 8.57 -15.18 -23.95
CA GLN A 680 7.31 -14.45 -24.01
C GLN A 680 7.54 -12.94 -24.21
N GLU A 681 8.51 -12.36 -23.51
CA GLU A 681 8.84 -10.94 -23.65
C GLU A 681 9.41 -10.62 -25.04
N ILE A 682 10.29 -11.47 -25.59
CA ILE A 682 10.79 -11.36 -26.97
C ILE A 682 9.64 -11.37 -27.97
N ALA A 683 8.69 -12.29 -27.82
CA ALA A 683 7.52 -12.39 -28.71
C ALA A 683 6.70 -11.09 -28.69
N LEU A 684 6.40 -10.59 -27.49
CA LEU A 684 5.61 -9.37 -27.31
C LEU A 684 6.30 -8.13 -27.87
N MET A 685 7.61 -7.96 -27.66
CA MET A 685 8.36 -6.82 -28.21
C MET A 685 8.45 -6.87 -29.73
N THR A 686 8.68 -8.05 -30.30
CA THR A 686 8.74 -8.25 -31.75
C THR A 686 7.39 -7.93 -32.41
N GLN A 687 6.29 -8.38 -31.81
CA GLN A 687 4.93 -8.06 -32.27
C GLN A 687 4.63 -6.57 -32.22
N LYS A 688 4.98 -5.88 -31.12
CA LYS A 688 4.82 -4.41 -31.01
C LYS A 688 5.56 -3.68 -32.13
N ASN A 689 6.77 -4.14 -32.46
CA ASN A 689 7.56 -3.60 -33.56
C ASN A 689 6.92 -3.84 -34.92
N ALA A 690 6.38 -5.04 -35.17
CA ALA A 690 5.68 -5.38 -36.42
C ALA A 690 4.39 -4.56 -36.61
N ILE A 691 3.57 -4.42 -35.56
CA ILE A 691 2.34 -3.62 -35.58
C ILE A 691 2.66 -2.14 -35.85
N SER A 692 3.71 -1.61 -35.22
CA SER A 692 4.15 -0.22 -35.42
C SER A 692 4.62 0.06 -36.85
N LYS A 693 5.08 -0.96 -37.59
CA LYS A 693 5.46 -0.84 -39.02
C LYS A 693 4.24 -0.75 -39.95
N VAL A 694 3.10 -1.32 -39.57
CA VAL A 694 1.88 -1.40 -40.41
C VAL A 694 0.93 -0.23 -40.19
N ILE A 695 0.77 0.19 -38.92
CA ILE A 695 -0.14 1.27 -38.57
C ILE A 695 0.56 2.63 -38.77
N GLY A 696 0.80 3.02 -40.02
CA GLY A 696 1.20 4.40 -40.38
C GLY A 696 0.17 5.49 -39.99
N ARG A 697 -0.79 5.19 -39.10
CA ARG A 697 -1.88 6.04 -38.61
C ARG A 697 -2.12 5.77 -37.12
N ILE A 698 -1.28 6.30 -36.24
CA ILE A 698 -1.48 6.24 -34.78
C ILE A 698 -2.49 7.30 -34.28
N ASP A 699 -3.10 8.09 -35.16
CA ASP A 699 -3.84 9.29 -34.75
C ASP A 699 -5.38 9.16 -34.66
N GLU A 700 -6.01 8.00 -34.89
CA GLU A 700 -7.46 7.84 -34.68
C GLU A 700 -7.75 7.11 -33.35
N GLY A 701 -8.59 7.70 -32.48
CA GLY A 701 -8.93 7.17 -31.15
C GLY A 701 -7.78 7.24 -30.13
N LYS A 702 -7.57 8.40 -29.48
CA LYS A 702 -6.48 8.60 -28.49
C LYS A 702 -6.92 8.37 -27.04
N VAL A 703 -8.22 8.18 -26.78
CA VAL A 703 -8.78 7.95 -25.44
C VAL A 703 -8.83 6.46 -25.15
N TYR A 704 -7.99 6.02 -24.21
CA TYR A 704 -7.82 4.63 -23.81
C TYR A 704 -7.77 4.52 -22.30
N VAL A 705 -8.23 3.40 -21.76
CA VAL A 705 -7.95 2.95 -20.39
C VAL A 705 -7.61 1.47 -20.49
N ASN A 706 -6.53 1.03 -19.84
CA ASN A 706 -6.21 -0.40 -19.80
C ASN A 706 -7.03 -1.07 -18.70
N ASP A 707 -8.33 -1.22 -18.96
CA ASP A 707 -9.27 -1.78 -18.01
C ASP A 707 -8.93 -3.23 -17.64
N GLU A 708 -8.39 -4.04 -18.55
CA GLU A 708 -7.88 -5.38 -18.20
C GLU A 708 -6.83 -5.34 -17.10
N LYS A 709 -5.83 -4.45 -17.19
CA LYS A 709 -4.79 -4.35 -16.16
C LYS A 709 -5.31 -3.75 -14.85
N ILE A 710 -6.22 -2.78 -14.92
CA ILE A 710 -6.82 -2.21 -13.71
C ILE A 710 -7.75 -3.25 -13.04
N LYS A 711 -8.62 -3.93 -13.79
CA LYS A 711 -9.43 -5.05 -13.28
C LYS A 711 -8.56 -6.15 -12.71
N ALA A 712 -7.48 -6.52 -13.39
CA ALA A 712 -6.52 -7.49 -12.86
C ALA A 712 -5.85 -7.02 -11.56
N SER A 713 -5.74 -5.72 -11.31
CA SER A 713 -5.22 -5.22 -10.03
C SER A 713 -6.20 -5.42 -8.88
N PHE A 714 -7.51 -5.33 -9.14
CA PHE A 714 -8.57 -5.66 -8.18
C PHE A 714 -8.77 -7.18 -8.00
N LEU A 715 -8.48 -7.98 -9.05
CA LEU A 715 -8.71 -9.42 -9.05
C LEU A 715 -7.50 -10.26 -8.58
N ARG A 716 -6.33 -9.63 -8.34
CA ARG A 716 -5.13 -10.31 -7.82
C ARG A 716 -5.17 -10.37 -6.29
N PRO A 717 -4.63 -11.44 -5.66
CA PRO A 717 -4.51 -11.52 -4.21
C PRO A 717 -3.75 -10.31 -3.65
N GLU A 718 -4.41 -9.54 -2.78
CA GLU A 718 -4.15 -8.13 -2.45
C GLU A 718 -2.88 -7.83 -1.61
N LEU A 719 -2.04 -8.83 -1.36
CA LEU A 719 -0.94 -8.74 -0.38
C LEU A 719 0.07 -7.62 -0.63
N LYS A 720 0.46 -7.37 -1.89
CA LYS A 720 1.45 -6.32 -2.19
C LYS A 720 0.95 -4.91 -1.89
N ALA A 721 -0.36 -4.68 -1.91
CA ALA A 721 -0.96 -3.36 -1.77
C ALA A 721 -1.02 -2.90 -0.31
N GLU A 722 -1.35 -3.81 0.62
CA GLU A 722 -1.36 -3.52 2.07
C GLU A 722 0.06 -3.38 2.64
N VAL A 723 1.00 -4.19 2.18
CA VAL A 723 2.43 -4.10 2.57
C VAL A 723 3.07 -2.79 2.13
N THR A 724 2.77 -2.33 0.90
CA THR A 724 3.29 -1.05 0.41
C THR A 724 2.79 0.11 1.27
N LYS A 725 1.55 0.06 1.78
CA LYS A 725 0.98 1.07 2.70
C LYS A 725 1.55 1.03 4.10
N LEU A 726 1.86 -0.17 4.61
CA LEU A 726 2.62 -0.30 5.87
C LEU A 726 3.93 0.49 5.78
N ASN A 727 4.58 0.55 4.63
CA ASN A 727 5.82 1.32 4.47
C ASN A 727 5.60 2.83 4.24
N THR A 728 4.44 3.28 3.76
CA THR A 728 4.21 4.69 3.38
C THR A 728 3.34 5.49 4.35
N ALA A 729 2.75 4.87 5.37
CA ALA A 729 1.86 5.51 6.36
C ALA A 729 0.72 6.35 5.72
N THR A 730 0.28 5.96 4.51
CA THR A 730 -0.80 6.62 3.77
C THR A 730 -2.12 5.85 3.92
N SER A 731 -3.20 6.58 4.13
CA SER A 731 -4.52 6.08 4.60
C SER A 731 -5.54 5.82 3.49
N GLU A 732 -5.12 5.62 2.24
CA GLU A 732 -6.09 5.32 1.18
C GLU A 732 -6.67 3.92 1.42
N ALA A 733 -8.00 3.75 1.44
CA ALA A 733 -8.63 2.44 1.51
C ALA A 733 -8.42 1.68 0.19
N TYR A 734 -8.35 0.34 0.24
CA TYR A 734 -8.54 -0.49 -0.95
C TYR A 734 -9.81 -1.35 -0.82
N LEU A 735 -10.46 -1.54 -1.95
CA LEU A 735 -11.54 -2.45 -2.21
C LEU A 735 -10.96 -3.85 -2.22
N THR A 736 -11.17 -4.58 -1.13
CA THR A 736 -10.80 -6.00 -1.05
C THR A 736 -11.99 -6.88 -1.32
N ARG A 737 -11.72 -8.11 -1.80
CA ARG A 737 -12.75 -9.13 -1.96
C ARG A 737 -13.45 -9.44 -0.63
N GLU A 738 -12.75 -9.43 0.50
CA GLU A 738 -13.29 -9.63 1.84
C GLU A 738 -14.27 -8.52 2.24
N TYR A 739 -13.95 -7.26 1.95
CA TYR A 739 -14.81 -6.11 2.26
C TYR A 739 -16.10 -6.12 1.45
N PHE A 740 -16.03 -6.53 0.18
CA PHE A 740 -17.22 -6.78 -0.64
C PHE A 740 -18.09 -7.86 -0.02
N TYR A 741 -17.54 -9.03 0.31
CA TYR A 741 -18.33 -10.12 0.89
C TYR A 741 -18.87 -9.78 2.28
N ARG A 742 -18.17 -8.98 3.08
CA ARG A 742 -18.72 -8.42 4.32
C ARG A 742 -19.97 -7.57 4.03
N THR A 743 -19.93 -6.71 3.01
CA THR A 743 -21.06 -5.86 2.63
C THR A 743 -22.27 -6.71 2.21
N VAL A 744 -22.03 -7.79 1.45
CA VAL A 744 -23.06 -8.77 1.05
C VAL A 744 -23.62 -9.51 2.27
N ASP A 745 -22.77 -9.94 3.20
CA ASP A 745 -23.21 -10.62 4.43
C ASP A 745 -24.03 -9.69 5.32
N LEU A 746 -23.64 -8.42 5.43
CA LEU A 746 -24.38 -7.40 6.19
C LEU A 746 -25.75 -7.14 5.54
N GLN A 747 -25.82 -7.10 4.21
CA GLN A 747 -27.08 -7.01 3.47
C GLN A 747 -27.99 -8.21 3.77
N LYS A 748 -27.46 -9.45 3.73
CA LYS A 748 -28.22 -10.67 4.04
C LYS A 748 -28.68 -10.71 5.49
N PHE A 749 -27.82 -10.30 6.43
CA PHE A 749 -28.15 -10.24 7.85
C PHE A 749 -29.26 -9.22 8.16
N THR A 750 -29.21 -8.04 7.55
CA THR A 750 -30.25 -7.01 7.70
C THR A 750 -31.60 -7.42 7.10
N GLU A 751 -31.60 -8.26 6.06
CA GLU A 751 -32.81 -8.79 5.42
C GLU A 751 -33.48 -9.95 6.21
N GLN A 752 -32.71 -10.75 6.96
CA GLN A 752 -33.20 -11.99 7.61
C GLN A 752 -33.91 -11.80 8.96
N LYS A 753 -33.60 -10.75 9.72
CA LYS A 753 -34.21 -10.50 11.03
C LYS A 753 -35.32 -9.44 10.90
N GLU A 754 -36.37 -9.52 11.73
CA GLU A 754 -37.40 -8.47 11.87
C GLU A 754 -36.84 -7.17 12.49
N TYR A 755 -35.66 -6.71 12.08
CA TYR A 755 -35.07 -5.42 12.42
C TYR A 755 -35.76 -4.30 11.65
N LYS A 756 -37.08 -4.20 11.84
CA LYS A 756 -37.93 -3.09 11.35
C LYS A 756 -37.62 -1.75 12.03
N GLN A 757 -36.65 -1.66 12.95
CA GLN A 757 -36.26 -0.38 13.56
C GLN A 757 -34.93 0.15 13.03
N THR A 758 -33.93 -0.70 12.73
CA THR A 758 -32.71 -0.29 12.01
C THR A 758 -32.87 -0.27 10.49
N ALA A 759 -33.78 -1.09 9.92
CA ALA A 759 -34.09 -1.08 8.49
C ALA A 759 -35.23 -0.12 8.09
N LYS A 760 -35.91 0.56 9.03
CA LYS A 760 -36.90 1.61 8.74
C LYS A 760 -36.30 3.01 8.85
N VAL A 761 -35.24 3.25 8.11
CA VAL A 761 -34.70 4.60 7.91
C VAL A 761 -34.17 4.70 6.48
N LEU A 762 -35.06 4.50 5.51
CA LEU A 762 -34.91 5.09 4.17
C LEU A 762 -35.23 6.59 4.31
N TYR A 763 -34.42 7.37 5.03
CA TYR A 763 -34.54 8.82 4.96
C TYR A 763 -33.83 9.27 3.69
N VAL A 764 -34.62 9.50 2.63
CA VAL A 764 -34.23 10.41 1.55
C VAL A 764 -34.08 11.78 2.22
N ASN A 765 -32.85 12.14 2.54
CA ASN A 765 -32.55 13.49 3.01
C ASN A 765 -32.28 14.34 1.78
N TYR A 766 -32.89 15.52 1.75
CA TYR A 766 -32.56 16.52 0.76
C TYR A 766 -31.47 17.41 1.34
N ASP A 767 -30.39 17.62 0.60
CA ASP A 767 -29.42 18.65 0.98
C ASP A 767 -30.04 20.06 0.88
N SER A 768 -29.30 21.09 1.29
CA SER A 768 -29.76 22.48 1.23
C SER A 768 -30.05 22.97 -0.21
N LYS A 769 -29.72 22.19 -1.24
CA LYS A 769 -29.97 22.45 -2.66
C LYS A 769 -31.08 21.54 -3.24
N GLY A 770 -31.73 20.70 -2.43
CA GLY A 770 -32.82 19.81 -2.88
C GLY A 770 -32.34 18.51 -3.54
N ARG A 771 -31.07 18.11 -3.38
CA ARG A 771 -30.51 16.87 -3.96
C ARG A 771 -30.66 15.68 -3.01
N ILE A 772 -30.77 14.46 -3.54
CA ILE A 772 -30.97 13.26 -2.74
C ILE A 772 -29.63 12.83 -2.13
N LYS A 773 -29.60 12.69 -0.79
CA LYS A 773 -28.46 12.12 -0.06
C LYS A 773 -28.89 10.97 0.85
N PHE A 774 -28.14 9.87 0.77
CA PHE A 774 -28.49 8.59 1.38
C PHE A 774 -27.51 8.18 2.49
N ASN A 775 -27.36 9.02 3.53
CA ASN A 775 -26.25 8.88 4.48
C ASN A 775 -26.43 7.83 5.61
N ASN A 776 -27.61 7.23 5.79
CA ASN A 776 -27.92 6.45 7.00
C ASN A 776 -28.02 4.93 6.81
N ASN A 777 -27.67 4.39 5.63
CA ASN A 777 -27.63 2.94 5.41
C ASN A 777 -26.17 2.43 5.35
N PRO A 778 -25.70 1.63 6.32
CA PRO A 778 -24.32 1.11 6.36
C PRO A 778 -23.93 0.29 5.13
N VAL A 779 -24.88 -0.46 4.54
CA VAL A 779 -24.65 -1.28 3.34
C VAL A 779 -24.47 -0.38 2.11
N TYR A 780 -25.32 0.64 1.96
CA TYR A 780 -25.19 1.62 0.86
C TYR A 780 -23.89 2.42 0.98
N ASN A 781 -23.54 2.88 2.18
CA ASN A 781 -22.29 3.61 2.39
C ASN A 781 -21.07 2.76 2.02
N SER A 782 -21.07 1.47 2.39
CA SER A 782 -20.02 0.54 1.99
C SER A 782 -19.97 0.38 0.47
N PHE A 783 -21.12 0.16 -0.19
CA PHE A 783 -21.23 0.10 -1.65
C PHE A 783 -20.67 1.35 -2.33
N ARG A 784 -21.09 2.54 -1.87
CA ARG A 784 -20.65 3.83 -2.40
C ARG A 784 -19.14 3.99 -2.29
N THR A 785 -18.55 3.67 -1.13
CA THR A 785 -17.10 3.71 -0.93
C THR A 785 -16.37 2.81 -1.92
N MET A 786 -16.81 1.57 -2.09
CA MET A 786 -16.21 0.62 -3.06
C MET A 786 -16.27 1.15 -4.49
N PHE A 787 -17.44 1.65 -4.92
CA PHE A 787 -17.62 2.17 -6.27
C PHE A 787 -16.70 3.36 -6.57
N LEU A 788 -16.65 4.33 -5.65
CA LEU A 788 -15.83 5.54 -5.82
C LEU A 788 -14.33 5.21 -5.91
N GLU A 789 -13.90 4.12 -5.29
CA GLU A 789 -12.52 3.67 -5.36
C GLU A 789 -12.18 3.04 -6.72
N VAL A 790 -13.08 2.22 -7.29
CA VAL A 790 -12.93 1.70 -8.65
C VAL A 790 -12.86 2.84 -9.65
N ARG A 791 -13.72 3.85 -9.47
CA ARG A 791 -13.70 5.09 -10.27
C ARG A 791 -12.37 5.83 -10.12
N ASP A 792 -11.90 6.09 -8.91
CA ASP A 792 -10.68 6.88 -8.69
C ASP A 792 -9.47 6.19 -9.37
N ASN A 793 -9.42 4.86 -9.35
CA ASN A 793 -8.42 4.09 -10.12
C ASN A 793 -8.61 4.19 -11.63
N PHE A 794 -9.84 4.06 -12.14
CA PHE A 794 -10.13 4.22 -13.57
C PHE A 794 -9.68 5.58 -14.10
N VAL A 795 -9.91 6.65 -13.33
CA VAL A 795 -9.60 8.03 -13.73
C VAL A 795 -8.12 8.36 -13.51
N SER A 796 -7.59 8.12 -12.30
CA SER A 796 -6.33 8.70 -11.84
C SER A 796 -5.15 7.73 -11.73
N ASN A 797 -5.28 6.45 -12.12
CA ASN A 797 -4.15 5.52 -12.05
C ASN A 797 -2.98 5.99 -12.96
N ASN A 798 -1.79 6.10 -12.37
CA ASN A 798 -0.61 6.70 -13.01
C ASN A 798 -0.07 5.93 -14.23
N GLU A 799 -0.36 4.64 -14.35
CA GLU A 799 0.12 3.80 -15.46
C GLU A 799 -0.97 3.43 -16.46
N TYR A 800 -2.19 3.19 -15.96
CA TYR A 800 -3.26 2.54 -16.73
C TYR A 800 -4.57 3.32 -16.75
N GLY A 801 -4.68 4.41 -15.98
CA GLY A 801 -5.88 5.21 -15.86
C GLY A 801 -6.04 6.25 -16.97
N LEU A 802 -7.25 6.80 -17.10
CA LEU A 802 -7.61 7.76 -18.13
C LEU A 802 -6.66 8.97 -18.17
N ASP A 803 -6.35 9.57 -17.03
CA ASP A 803 -5.50 10.76 -16.98
C ASP A 803 -4.07 10.52 -17.45
N ALA A 804 -3.52 9.32 -17.22
CA ALA A 804 -2.19 8.96 -17.71
C ALA A 804 -2.14 8.97 -19.25
N TYR A 805 -3.19 8.45 -19.90
CA TYR A 805 -3.31 8.46 -21.35
C TYR A 805 -3.63 9.85 -21.90
N LEU A 806 -4.52 10.61 -21.27
CA LEU A 806 -4.79 12.00 -21.65
C LEU A 806 -3.52 12.86 -21.56
N SER A 807 -2.74 12.68 -20.50
CA SER A 807 -1.48 13.39 -20.28
C SER A 807 -0.46 13.11 -21.39
N THR A 808 -0.23 11.82 -21.67
CA THR A 808 0.82 11.39 -22.60
C THR A 808 0.46 11.52 -24.08
N ARG A 809 -0.82 11.33 -24.45
CA ARG A 809 -1.25 11.26 -25.87
C ARG A 809 -1.97 12.50 -26.37
N ILE A 810 -2.43 13.39 -25.48
CA ILE A 810 -3.23 14.55 -25.86
C ILE A 810 -2.63 15.86 -25.29
N ARG A 811 -2.39 15.93 -23.96
CA ARG A 811 -1.96 17.18 -23.28
C ARG A 811 -0.50 17.56 -23.52
N HIS A 812 0.44 16.62 -23.40
CA HIS A 812 1.88 16.92 -23.55
C HIS A 812 2.29 17.01 -25.01
N GLY A 813 2.56 18.23 -25.49
CA GLY A 813 3.22 18.50 -26.77
C GLY A 813 2.48 18.01 -28.03
N THR A 814 1.25 17.51 -27.90
CA THR A 814 0.51 16.93 -29.02
C THR A 814 -0.57 17.90 -29.49
N LEU A 815 -1.61 18.17 -28.70
CA LEU A 815 -2.72 19.02 -29.16
C LEU A 815 -2.31 20.48 -29.50
N PRO A 816 -1.56 21.22 -28.65
CA PRO A 816 -1.17 22.61 -28.96
C PRO A 816 -0.23 22.70 -30.17
N ASN A 817 0.75 21.78 -30.27
CA ASN A 817 1.71 21.77 -31.37
C ASN A 817 1.04 21.39 -32.70
N HIS A 818 0.06 20.48 -32.70
CA HIS A 818 -0.70 20.16 -33.91
C HIS A 818 -1.49 21.36 -34.42
N ILE A 819 -2.26 22.04 -33.55
CA ILE A 819 -3.01 23.25 -33.92
C ILE A 819 -2.07 24.33 -34.45
N ARG A 820 -0.97 24.59 -33.73
CA ARG A 820 0.01 25.62 -34.08
C ARG A 820 0.74 25.33 -35.40
N SER A 821 1.05 24.06 -35.68
CA SER A 821 1.80 23.64 -36.88
C SER A 821 1.12 24.03 -38.21
N VAL A 822 -0.22 24.12 -38.24
CA VAL A 822 -0.98 24.57 -39.42
C VAL A 822 -0.57 25.98 -39.81
N PHE A 823 -0.46 26.87 -38.81
CA PHE A 823 -0.14 28.27 -39.02
C PHE A 823 1.37 28.49 -39.18
N GLU A 824 2.21 27.71 -38.50
CA GLU A 824 3.67 27.77 -38.66
C GLU A 824 4.10 27.42 -40.09
N ARG A 825 3.56 26.35 -40.67
CA ARG A 825 3.86 25.94 -42.05
C ARG A 825 3.46 26.99 -43.09
N LEU A 826 2.45 27.81 -42.78
CA LEU A 826 1.99 28.91 -43.63
C LEU A 826 2.67 30.24 -43.30
N ASN A 827 3.62 30.24 -42.35
CA ASN A 827 4.33 31.40 -41.82
C ASN A 827 3.38 32.47 -41.26
N LEU A 828 2.27 32.07 -40.61
CA LEU A 828 1.26 33.01 -40.06
C LEU A 828 1.41 33.28 -38.55
N VAL A 829 2.28 32.53 -37.86
CA VAL A 829 2.58 32.73 -36.44
C VAL A 829 4.06 32.97 -36.20
N THR A 830 4.39 33.61 -35.07
CA THR A 830 5.76 33.98 -34.72
C THR A 830 6.22 33.32 -33.42
N ALA A 831 7.54 33.18 -33.26
CA ALA A 831 8.14 32.58 -32.08
C ALA A 831 7.97 33.46 -30.84
N GLN A 832 7.72 32.83 -29.69
CA GLN A 832 7.59 33.50 -28.40
C GLN A 832 8.89 33.38 -27.61
N THR A 833 9.41 34.50 -27.11
CA THR A 833 10.58 34.55 -26.21
C THR A 833 10.22 35.43 -25.02
N ASP A 834 10.36 34.92 -23.79
CA ASP A 834 10.05 35.64 -22.54
C ASP A 834 8.64 36.28 -22.48
N GLY A 835 7.65 35.67 -23.15
CA GLY A 835 6.27 36.13 -23.17
C GLY A 835 5.92 37.08 -24.33
N GLU A 836 6.91 37.58 -25.07
CA GLU A 836 6.72 38.46 -26.23
C GLU A 836 6.83 37.70 -27.55
N TYR A 837 5.97 38.04 -28.51
CA TYR A 837 5.96 37.46 -29.85
C TYR A 837 6.89 38.26 -30.76
N GLY A 838 7.85 37.58 -31.38
CA GLY A 838 8.81 38.19 -32.30
C GLY A 838 8.21 38.58 -33.65
N ASN A 839 9.01 39.23 -34.50
CA ASN A 839 8.62 39.57 -35.86
C ASN A 839 8.61 38.34 -36.77
N ASN A 840 7.75 38.37 -37.78
CA ASN A 840 7.72 37.47 -38.91
C ASN A 840 8.67 37.99 -40.01
N ASP A 841 9.92 37.57 -39.94
CA ASP A 841 10.96 37.99 -40.89
C ASP A 841 10.67 37.50 -42.32
N TYR A 842 10.01 36.35 -42.46
CA TYR A 842 9.66 35.76 -43.75
C TYR A 842 8.79 36.67 -44.62
N TRP A 843 7.66 37.17 -44.08
CA TRP A 843 6.79 38.06 -44.85
C TRP A 843 7.35 39.46 -44.99
N GLN A 844 8.12 39.94 -44.01
CA GLN A 844 8.81 41.22 -44.10
C GLN A 844 9.78 41.24 -45.30
N GLU A 845 10.59 40.20 -45.45
CA GLU A 845 11.53 40.07 -46.58
C GLU A 845 10.81 39.77 -47.90
N ARG A 846 9.87 38.81 -47.90
CA ARG A 846 9.20 38.33 -49.12
C ARG A 846 8.31 39.39 -49.79
N LEU A 847 7.68 40.25 -49.00
CA LEU A 847 6.80 41.31 -49.48
C LEU A 847 7.48 42.69 -49.51
N GLY A 848 8.75 42.79 -49.08
CA GLY A 848 9.50 44.05 -49.05
C GLY A 848 8.85 45.12 -48.16
N LEU A 849 8.30 44.72 -47.00
CA LEU A 849 7.53 45.60 -46.12
C LEU A 849 8.46 46.54 -45.34
N THR A 850 8.20 47.85 -45.37
CA THR A 850 9.00 48.85 -44.65
C THR A 850 8.13 49.93 -44.00
N GLY A 851 8.59 50.50 -42.88
CA GLY A 851 7.91 51.60 -42.17
C GLY A 851 6.66 51.16 -41.40
N GLU A 852 5.75 52.11 -41.14
CA GLU A 852 4.51 51.94 -40.34
C GLU A 852 3.65 50.75 -40.80
N ARG A 853 3.67 50.43 -42.10
CA ARG A 853 2.95 49.29 -42.66
C ARG A 853 3.50 47.94 -42.21
N ASN A 854 4.83 47.81 -42.11
CA ASN A 854 5.45 46.60 -41.58
C ASN A 854 5.10 46.44 -40.10
N GLU A 855 5.26 47.50 -39.31
CA GLU A 855 4.92 47.50 -37.88
C GLU A 855 3.48 47.03 -37.64
N ARG A 856 2.52 47.53 -38.43
CA ARG A 856 1.12 47.13 -38.30
C ARG A 856 0.83 45.68 -38.69
N ILE A 857 1.52 45.14 -39.69
CA ILE A 857 1.39 43.73 -40.08
C ILE A 857 2.03 42.82 -39.01
N GLN A 858 3.18 43.22 -38.46
CA GLN A 858 3.83 42.48 -37.36
C GLN A 858 2.95 42.44 -36.10
N GLU A 859 2.31 43.56 -35.73
CA GLU A 859 1.33 43.61 -34.63
C GLU A 859 0.15 42.65 -34.86
N LEU A 860 -0.39 42.59 -36.08
CA LEU A 860 -1.51 41.69 -36.41
C LEU A 860 -1.11 40.21 -36.33
N LEU A 861 0.08 39.85 -36.83
CA LEU A 861 0.58 38.47 -36.78
C LEU A 861 0.96 38.06 -35.34
N ALA A 862 1.48 38.98 -34.53
CA ALA A 862 1.74 38.75 -33.12
C ALA A 862 0.45 38.55 -32.32
N ASP A 863 -0.57 39.39 -32.53
CA ASP A 863 -1.89 39.24 -31.90
C ASP A 863 -2.59 37.94 -32.31
N PHE A 864 -2.50 37.58 -33.59
CA PHE A 864 -3.00 36.31 -34.10
C PHE A 864 -2.29 35.11 -33.45
N SER A 865 -0.96 35.14 -33.38
CA SER A 865 -0.16 34.09 -32.70
C SER A 865 -0.58 33.91 -31.25
N ARG A 866 -0.75 35.02 -30.52
CA ARG A 866 -1.20 35.02 -29.14
C ARG A 866 -2.57 34.38 -28.97
N LYS A 867 -3.55 34.75 -29.80
CA LYS A 867 -4.91 34.18 -29.73
C LYS A 867 -4.94 32.70 -30.08
N VAL A 868 -4.13 32.24 -31.04
CA VAL A 868 -3.98 30.81 -31.36
C VAL A 868 -3.43 30.02 -30.16
N ASP A 869 -2.43 30.55 -29.47
CA ASP A 869 -1.85 29.92 -28.29
C ASP A 869 -2.78 29.95 -27.07
N GLU A 870 -3.53 31.04 -26.87
CA GLU A 870 -4.55 31.16 -25.82
C GLU A 870 -5.64 30.08 -25.99
N ILE A 871 -6.21 29.92 -27.20
CA ILE A 871 -7.22 28.89 -27.49
C ILE A 871 -6.68 27.48 -27.23
N SER A 872 -5.44 27.22 -27.67
CA SER A 872 -4.78 25.92 -27.48
C SER A 872 -4.50 25.62 -25.99
N THR A 873 -4.15 26.65 -25.22
CA THR A 873 -3.91 26.55 -23.78
C THR A 873 -5.21 26.31 -23.03
N THR A 874 -6.28 27.03 -23.31
CA THR A 874 -7.62 26.80 -22.71
C THR A 874 -8.10 25.37 -22.96
N LEU A 875 -7.98 24.86 -24.19
CA LEU A 875 -8.35 23.48 -24.52
C LEU A 875 -7.58 22.46 -23.68
N LYS A 876 -6.26 22.66 -23.53
CA LYS A 876 -5.37 21.76 -22.79
C LYS A 876 -5.58 21.86 -21.28
N GLU A 877 -5.59 23.06 -20.73
CA GLU A 877 -5.42 23.31 -19.29
C GLU A 877 -6.75 23.42 -18.54
N GLU A 878 -7.84 23.72 -19.25
CA GLU A 878 -9.18 23.83 -18.68
C GLU A 878 -10.10 22.71 -19.14
N TRP A 879 -10.28 22.53 -20.46
CA TRP A 879 -11.35 21.66 -21.00
C TRP A 879 -10.98 20.16 -20.96
N ILE A 880 -9.78 19.78 -21.43
CA ILE A 880 -9.34 18.36 -21.50
C ILE A 880 -8.71 17.95 -20.16
N GLN A 881 -9.50 18.10 -19.10
CA GLN A 881 -9.14 17.79 -17.72
C GLN A 881 -10.21 16.88 -17.12
N SER A 882 -9.82 16.09 -16.12
CA SER A 882 -10.71 15.23 -15.34
C SER A 882 -11.12 15.94 -14.05
N GLN A 883 -12.34 15.69 -13.56
CA GLN A 883 -12.79 16.15 -12.25
C GLN A 883 -13.57 15.07 -11.49
N THR A 884 -13.56 15.18 -10.16
CA THR A 884 -14.30 14.34 -9.20
C THR A 884 -14.75 15.20 -8.02
N GLU A 885 -15.58 14.69 -7.11
CA GLU A 885 -16.00 15.45 -5.90
C GLU A 885 -14.83 15.75 -4.96
N ARG A 886 -13.72 14.98 -5.06
CA ARG A 886 -12.49 15.20 -4.29
C ARG A 886 -11.55 16.21 -4.96
N ARG A 887 -11.72 16.47 -6.26
CA ARG A 887 -10.86 17.34 -7.08
C ARG A 887 -11.72 18.29 -7.92
N MET A 888 -12.05 19.44 -7.33
CA MET A 888 -12.87 20.51 -7.94
C MET A 888 -12.06 21.76 -8.29
N ASP A 889 -10.73 21.64 -8.38
CA ASP A 889 -9.81 22.74 -8.70
C ASP A 889 -9.93 23.22 -10.16
N LYS A 890 -10.62 22.45 -11.03
CA LYS A 890 -10.79 22.72 -12.46
C LYS A 890 -12.27 22.75 -12.88
N PRO A 891 -12.98 23.87 -12.69
CA PRO A 891 -14.44 23.94 -12.85
C PRO A 891 -14.94 23.77 -14.29
N PHE A 892 -14.05 23.81 -15.29
CA PHE A 892 -14.37 23.69 -16.72
C PHE A 892 -13.92 22.35 -17.33
N ALA A 893 -13.50 21.39 -16.50
CA ALA A 893 -13.12 20.06 -16.92
C ALA A 893 -14.29 19.34 -17.63
N LEU A 894 -14.06 18.82 -18.84
CA LEU A 894 -15.08 18.13 -19.63
C LEU A 894 -15.15 16.62 -19.38
N PHE A 895 -14.15 16.04 -18.71
CA PHE A 895 -14.22 14.65 -18.21
C PHE A 895 -14.73 14.66 -16.76
N ASP A 896 -16.05 14.65 -16.60
CA ASP A 896 -16.70 14.73 -15.29
C ASP A 896 -17.07 13.34 -14.75
N TYR A 897 -16.37 12.92 -13.70
CA TYR A 897 -16.63 11.66 -12.99
C TYR A 897 -17.22 11.88 -11.59
N SER A 898 -17.88 13.02 -11.36
CA SER A 898 -18.60 13.29 -10.12
C SER A 898 -19.98 12.61 -10.07
N TYR A 899 -20.33 12.11 -8.89
CA TYR A 899 -21.60 11.50 -8.50
C TYR A 899 -22.17 12.35 -7.36
N GLU A 900 -22.51 13.61 -7.68
CA GLU A 900 -23.00 14.59 -6.69
C GLU A 900 -24.42 14.30 -6.18
N ASP A 901 -25.23 13.59 -6.97
CA ASP A 901 -26.56 13.09 -6.61
C ASP A 901 -26.51 11.56 -6.50
N ASP A 902 -26.99 11.01 -5.37
CA ASP A 902 -26.89 9.58 -5.09
C ASP A 902 -27.77 8.72 -6.03
N THR A 903 -28.58 9.32 -6.91
CA THR A 903 -29.53 8.64 -7.79
C THR A 903 -28.89 7.57 -8.70
N GLU A 904 -27.75 7.89 -9.35
CA GLU A 904 -27.01 6.94 -10.21
C GLU A 904 -26.48 5.76 -9.39
N LEU A 905 -25.84 6.05 -8.25
CA LEU A 905 -25.29 5.04 -7.34
C LEU A 905 -26.38 4.16 -6.71
N LEU A 906 -27.55 4.72 -6.42
CA LEU A 906 -28.70 3.97 -5.90
C LEU A 906 -29.26 3.00 -6.94
N ALA A 907 -29.33 3.40 -8.21
CA ALA A 907 -29.76 2.51 -9.28
C ALA A 907 -28.84 1.28 -9.40
N LEU A 908 -27.52 1.51 -9.30
CA LEU A 908 -26.53 0.45 -9.27
C LEU A 908 -26.63 -0.41 -8.00
N PHE A 909 -26.84 0.20 -6.83
CA PHE A 909 -26.98 -0.51 -5.57
C PHE A 909 -28.20 -1.46 -5.55
N ILE A 910 -29.32 -1.05 -6.14
CA ILE A 910 -30.56 -1.85 -6.22
C ILE A 910 -30.37 -3.10 -7.09
N SER A 911 -29.42 -3.11 -8.02
CA SER A 911 -29.19 -4.24 -8.94
C SER A 911 -28.76 -5.54 -8.25
N LYS A 912 -28.33 -5.47 -6.97
CA LYS A 912 -27.90 -6.57 -6.08
C LYS A 912 -26.86 -7.49 -6.72
N VAL A 913 -25.60 -7.25 -6.38
CA VAL A 913 -24.47 -8.08 -6.85
C VAL A 913 -23.96 -8.95 -5.70
N ASP A 914 -23.88 -10.26 -5.93
CA ASP A 914 -23.43 -11.26 -4.94
C ASP A 914 -21.97 -11.70 -5.15
N ARG A 915 -21.37 -11.41 -6.31
CA ARG A 915 -19.99 -11.79 -6.66
C ARG A 915 -19.11 -10.58 -6.91
N TYR A 916 -17.87 -10.68 -6.44
CA TYR A 916 -16.91 -9.58 -6.52
C TYR A 916 -16.57 -9.20 -7.97
N GLU A 917 -16.37 -10.19 -8.84
CA GLU A 917 -16.05 -9.97 -10.26
C GLU A 917 -17.18 -9.22 -10.98
N GLU A 918 -18.42 -9.65 -10.74
CA GLU A 918 -19.63 -9.04 -11.31
C GLU A 918 -19.77 -7.57 -10.85
N PHE A 919 -19.36 -7.26 -9.61
CA PHE A 919 -19.37 -5.90 -9.08
C PHE A 919 -18.33 -5.02 -9.77
N ILE A 920 -17.11 -5.52 -9.95
CA ILE A 920 -16.07 -4.79 -10.69
C ILE A 920 -16.52 -4.52 -12.13
N ASP A 921 -17.07 -5.52 -12.82
CA ASP A 921 -17.56 -5.34 -14.19
C ASP A 921 -18.69 -4.32 -14.28
N MET A 922 -19.63 -4.34 -13.32
CA MET A 922 -20.70 -3.34 -13.21
C MET A 922 -20.12 -1.92 -13.06
N CYS A 923 -19.13 -1.72 -12.19
CA CYS A 923 -18.48 -0.42 -12.01
C CYS A 923 -17.81 0.07 -13.30
N PHE A 924 -17.06 -0.79 -14.00
CA PHE A 924 -16.40 -0.41 -15.25
C PHE A 924 -17.39 -0.09 -16.37
N ASN A 925 -18.50 -0.82 -16.45
CA ASN A 925 -19.54 -0.55 -17.44
C ASN A 925 -20.14 0.85 -17.23
N GLU A 926 -20.47 1.22 -15.99
CA GLU A 926 -20.96 2.56 -15.66
C GLU A 926 -19.94 3.65 -16.05
N LEU A 927 -18.66 3.44 -15.72
CA LEU A 927 -17.61 4.41 -16.01
C LEU A 927 -17.38 4.59 -17.52
N TRP A 928 -17.52 3.53 -18.31
CA TRP A 928 -17.47 3.62 -19.77
C TRP A 928 -18.69 4.36 -20.35
N VAL A 929 -19.89 4.17 -19.80
CA VAL A 929 -21.07 4.97 -20.18
C VAL A 929 -20.80 6.46 -19.93
N LYS A 930 -20.31 6.80 -18.73
CA LYS A 930 -19.95 8.17 -18.37
C LYS A 930 -18.82 8.75 -19.24
N THR A 931 -17.88 7.90 -19.66
CA THR A 931 -16.82 8.29 -20.60
C THR A 931 -17.42 8.68 -21.95
N GLU A 932 -18.35 7.90 -22.50
CA GLU A 932 -18.99 8.21 -23.79
C GLU A 932 -19.82 9.50 -23.76
N ASP A 933 -20.48 9.78 -22.62
CA ASP A 933 -21.16 11.05 -22.42
C ASP A 933 -20.17 12.23 -22.46
N CYS A 934 -19.04 12.11 -21.75
CA CYS A 934 -17.97 13.11 -21.79
C CYS A 934 -17.41 13.31 -23.21
N LEU A 935 -17.13 12.22 -23.92
CA LEU A 935 -16.61 12.27 -25.30
C LEU A 935 -17.59 12.95 -26.25
N THR A 936 -18.89 12.67 -26.09
CA THR A 936 -19.94 13.31 -26.89
C THR A 936 -19.95 14.83 -26.68
N VAL A 937 -19.84 15.28 -25.42
CA VAL A 937 -19.75 16.71 -25.08
C VAL A 937 -18.49 17.34 -25.67
N ILE A 938 -17.33 16.69 -25.55
CA ILE A 938 -16.05 17.21 -26.08
C ILE A 938 -16.10 17.36 -27.60
N ARG A 939 -16.57 16.33 -28.31
CA ARG A 939 -16.71 16.37 -29.77
C ARG A 939 -17.63 17.51 -30.20
N TYR A 940 -18.77 17.67 -29.53
CA TYR A 940 -19.70 18.76 -29.77
C TYR A 940 -19.04 20.14 -29.55
N LYS A 941 -18.33 20.33 -28.44
CA LYS A 941 -17.65 21.60 -28.14
C LYS A 941 -16.57 21.96 -29.15
N ILE A 942 -15.74 20.99 -29.58
CA ILE A 942 -14.71 21.26 -30.59
C ILE A 942 -15.37 21.62 -31.93
N ASP A 943 -16.44 20.92 -32.31
CA ASP A 943 -17.11 21.11 -33.59
C ASP A 943 -17.92 22.41 -33.65
N GLN A 944 -18.65 22.74 -32.58
CA GLN A 944 -19.64 23.82 -32.56
C GLN A 944 -19.17 25.10 -31.86
N GLU A 945 -18.11 25.04 -31.04
CA GLU A 945 -17.54 26.23 -30.38
C GLU A 945 -16.16 26.58 -30.95
N ILE A 946 -15.21 25.63 -30.96
CA ILE A 946 -13.82 25.91 -31.36
C ILE A 946 -13.66 26.17 -32.86
N LYS A 947 -14.27 25.36 -33.73
CA LYS A 947 -14.21 25.59 -35.17
C LYS A 947 -14.70 27.00 -35.56
N PRO A 948 -15.87 27.47 -35.08
CA PRO A 948 -16.29 28.85 -35.31
C PRO A 948 -15.33 29.91 -34.77
N ILE A 949 -14.72 29.69 -33.60
CA ILE A 949 -13.72 30.63 -33.04
C ILE A 949 -12.53 30.79 -33.99
N PHE A 950 -11.97 29.70 -34.52
CA PHE A 950 -10.87 29.78 -35.49
C PHE A 950 -11.30 30.42 -36.81
N VAL A 951 -12.51 30.12 -37.29
CA VAL A 951 -13.07 30.76 -38.50
C VAL A 951 -13.16 32.28 -38.33
N ASN A 952 -13.69 32.74 -37.19
CA ASN A 952 -13.78 34.16 -36.88
C ASN A 952 -12.39 34.79 -36.74
N LEU A 953 -11.47 34.13 -36.03
CA LEU A 953 -10.10 34.62 -35.84
C LEU A 953 -9.36 34.82 -37.17
N ILE A 954 -9.53 33.89 -38.12
CA ILE A 954 -8.92 33.97 -39.45
C ILE A 954 -9.64 35.03 -40.31
N SER A 955 -10.97 35.13 -40.22
CA SER A 955 -11.74 36.18 -40.91
C SER A 955 -11.36 37.58 -40.43
N ASP A 956 -11.14 37.76 -39.12
CA ASP A 956 -10.71 39.02 -38.53
C ASP A 956 -9.32 39.42 -39.02
N LEU A 957 -8.39 38.45 -39.11
CA LEU A 957 -7.06 38.68 -39.68
C LEU A 957 -7.15 39.06 -41.17
N ASP A 958 -7.96 38.35 -41.96
CA ASP A 958 -8.13 38.64 -43.38
C ASP A 958 -8.74 40.03 -43.63
N GLN A 959 -9.76 40.42 -42.86
CA GLN A 959 -10.35 41.77 -42.91
C GLN A 959 -9.37 42.84 -42.46
N ALA A 960 -8.57 42.59 -41.41
CA ALA A 960 -7.56 43.52 -40.95
C ALA A 960 -6.48 43.76 -42.01
N LEU A 961 -6.04 42.70 -42.70
CA LEU A 961 -5.08 42.78 -43.81
C LEU A 961 -5.68 43.48 -45.04
N GLU A 962 -6.95 43.28 -45.33
CA GLU A 962 -7.67 43.96 -46.42
C GLU A 962 -7.80 45.47 -46.19
N ASN A 963 -7.99 45.89 -44.94
CA ASN A 963 -8.03 47.31 -44.58
C ASN A 963 -6.65 48.01 -44.69
N LEU A 964 -5.55 47.24 -44.67
CA LEU A 964 -4.18 47.74 -44.82
C LEU A 964 -3.71 47.83 -46.28
N SER A 965 -4.43 47.25 -47.24
CA SER A 965 -4.12 47.38 -48.67
C SER A 965 -5.36 47.32 -49.57
N ARG A 966 -5.55 48.37 -50.37
CA ARG A 966 -6.55 48.38 -51.47
C ARG A 966 -6.00 47.79 -52.79
N PHE A 967 -4.73 47.43 -52.86
CA PHE A 967 -4.06 46.90 -54.06
C PHE A 967 -3.56 45.46 -53.84
N ASN A 968 -3.38 44.69 -54.92
CA ASN A 968 -3.10 43.24 -54.90
C ASN A 968 -1.72 42.81 -54.33
N ASP A 969 -1.03 43.66 -53.57
CA ASP A 969 0.35 43.46 -53.12
C ASP A 969 0.50 42.53 -51.89
N LEU A 970 -0.58 42.29 -51.13
CA LEU A 970 -0.62 41.29 -50.06
C LEU A 970 -1.29 39.96 -50.48
N TYR A 971 -1.49 39.74 -51.78
CA TYR A 971 -2.24 38.60 -52.31
C TYR A 971 -1.72 37.25 -51.80
N GLU A 972 -0.40 37.07 -51.74
CA GLU A 972 0.22 35.81 -51.29
C GLU A 972 -0.01 35.54 -49.79
N LEU A 973 0.13 36.58 -48.95
CA LEU A 973 -0.17 36.48 -47.52
C LEU A 973 -1.66 36.21 -47.28
N LYS A 974 -2.56 36.95 -47.96
CA LYS A 974 -4.01 36.71 -47.88
C LYS A 974 -4.38 35.30 -48.34
N SER A 975 -3.76 34.81 -49.42
CA SER A 975 -3.96 33.44 -49.90
C SER A 975 -3.56 32.41 -48.83
N ASN A 976 -2.45 32.63 -48.11
CA ASN A 976 -2.05 31.75 -47.00
C ASN A 976 -3.03 31.84 -45.82
N VAL A 977 -3.55 33.03 -45.50
CA VAL A 977 -4.58 33.22 -44.47
C VAL A 977 -5.87 32.46 -44.84
N THR A 978 -6.37 32.60 -46.07
CA THR A 978 -7.55 31.85 -46.55
C THR A 978 -7.30 30.34 -46.56
N PHE A 979 -6.12 29.90 -46.99
CA PHE A 979 -5.76 28.48 -47.01
C PHE A 979 -5.68 27.89 -45.59
N SER A 980 -5.21 28.68 -44.61
CA SER A 980 -5.12 28.26 -43.21
C SER A 980 -6.47 27.86 -42.63
N GLN A 981 -7.57 28.46 -43.10
CA GLN A 981 -8.93 28.13 -42.68
C GLN A 981 -9.31 26.70 -43.06
N THR A 982 -8.99 26.27 -44.30
CA THR A 982 -9.29 24.90 -44.75
C THR A 982 -8.43 23.88 -44.00
N GLU A 983 -7.16 24.20 -43.78
CA GLU A 983 -6.23 23.33 -43.06
C GLU A 983 -6.60 23.16 -41.59
N ILE A 984 -6.97 24.25 -40.89
CA ILE A 984 -7.33 24.16 -39.47
C ILE A 984 -8.66 23.42 -39.26
N LEU A 985 -9.65 23.62 -40.15
CA LEU A 985 -10.91 22.90 -40.07
C LEU A 985 -10.73 21.40 -40.33
N THR A 986 -9.83 21.05 -41.26
CA THR A 986 -9.44 19.66 -41.52
C THR A 986 -8.72 19.07 -40.31
N LEU A 987 -7.76 19.79 -39.73
CA LEU A 987 -7.05 19.37 -38.53
C LEU A 987 -8.00 19.18 -37.35
N LEU A 988 -8.90 20.14 -37.07
CA LEU A 988 -9.86 20.04 -35.98
C LEU A 988 -10.84 18.88 -36.21
N SER A 989 -11.21 18.60 -37.46
CA SER A 989 -12.01 17.41 -37.79
C SER A 989 -11.25 16.11 -37.51
N ASN A 990 -9.93 16.08 -37.69
CA ASN A 990 -9.09 14.96 -37.28
C ASN A 990 -8.93 14.89 -35.75
N VAL A 991 -8.79 16.02 -35.07
CA VAL A 991 -8.73 16.09 -33.60
C VAL A 991 -10.03 15.60 -32.97
N ILE A 992 -11.20 15.88 -33.56
CA ILE A 992 -12.48 15.32 -33.10
C ILE A 992 -12.43 13.78 -33.08
N LYS A 993 -11.77 13.15 -34.07
CA LYS A 993 -11.58 11.70 -34.11
C LYS A 993 -10.65 11.16 -33.01
N TRP A 994 -9.83 12.00 -32.38
CA TRP A 994 -9.01 11.60 -31.23
C TRP A 994 -9.89 11.30 -30.02
N PHE A 995 -11.05 11.96 -29.91
CA PHE A 995 -12.04 11.77 -28.87
C PHE A 995 -13.08 10.71 -29.24
N ASN A 996 -12.61 9.67 -29.91
CA ASN A 996 -13.28 8.38 -29.96
C ASN A 996 -12.51 7.43 -29.03
N ARG A 997 -13.22 6.46 -28.46
CA ARG A 997 -12.57 5.38 -27.73
C ARG A 997 -11.56 4.71 -28.67
N SER A 998 -10.32 4.58 -28.22
CA SER A 998 -9.34 3.77 -28.94
C SER A 998 -9.88 2.34 -28.90
N GLU A 999 -10.37 1.90 -30.04
CA GLU A 999 -10.62 0.50 -30.31
C GLU A 999 -9.34 -0.25 -29.92
N SER A 1000 -9.48 -1.19 -28.99
CA SER A 1000 -8.35 -1.92 -28.45
C SER A 1000 -7.57 -2.59 -29.59
N SER A 1001 -6.34 -3.07 -29.37
CA SER A 1001 -5.63 -3.91 -30.36
C SER A 1001 -6.42 -5.14 -30.84
N TYR A 1002 -7.59 -5.40 -30.25
CA TYR A 1002 -8.55 -6.43 -30.61
C TYR A 1002 -9.62 -5.98 -31.64
N ASP A 1003 -9.64 -4.73 -32.12
CA ASP A 1003 -10.68 -4.27 -33.08
C ASP A 1003 -10.12 -3.83 -34.46
N GLY A 1004 -8.79 -3.80 -34.64
CA GLY A 1004 -8.14 -3.41 -35.89
C GLY A 1004 -8.13 -4.47 -37.01
N GLU A 1005 -7.73 -4.09 -38.22
CA GLU A 1005 -7.55 -5.00 -39.37
C GLU A 1005 -6.07 -5.38 -39.55
N TYR A 1006 -5.76 -6.68 -39.57
CA TYR A 1006 -4.38 -7.18 -39.73
C TYR A 1006 -4.23 -8.08 -40.96
N GLU A 1007 -3.37 -7.72 -41.90
CA GLU A 1007 -3.05 -8.58 -43.04
C GLU A 1007 -2.42 -9.91 -42.58
N LEU A 1008 -2.93 -11.03 -43.09
CA LEU A 1008 -2.45 -12.36 -42.73
C LEU A 1008 -0.96 -12.56 -43.07
N ARG A 1009 -0.48 -11.90 -44.14
CA ARG A 1009 0.93 -11.85 -44.52
C ARG A 1009 1.80 -11.29 -43.39
N MET A 1010 1.40 -10.16 -42.82
CA MET A 1010 2.10 -9.53 -41.71
C MET A 1010 2.13 -10.43 -40.48
N LEU A 1011 1.01 -11.07 -40.12
CA LEU A 1011 0.96 -11.98 -38.97
C LEU A 1011 1.89 -13.18 -39.14
N ALA A 1012 1.99 -13.70 -40.35
CA ALA A 1012 2.91 -14.79 -40.69
C ALA A 1012 4.38 -14.34 -40.65
N GLU A 1013 4.72 -13.19 -41.23
CA GLU A 1013 6.06 -12.60 -41.17
C GLU A 1013 6.49 -12.31 -39.72
N THR A 1014 5.58 -11.76 -38.91
CA THR A 1014 5.78 -11.53 -37.47
C THR A 1014 6.06 -12.83 -36.72
N SER A 1015 5.36 -13.90 -37.05
CA SER A 1015 5.56 -15.23 -36.43
C SER A 1015 6.94 -15.81 -36.73
N VAL A 1016 7.46 -15.57 -37.94
CA VAL A 1016 8.82 -15.96 -38.35
C VAL A 1016 9.85 -15.10 -37.61
N GLU A 1017 9.65 -13.78 -37.55
CA GLU A 1017 10.53 -12.85 -36.84
C GLU A 1017 10.64 -13.20 -35.35
N ILE A 1018 9.51 -13.49 -34.69
CA ILE A 1018 9.49 -13.96 -33.29
C ILE A 1018 10.32 -15.24 -33.13
N THR A 1019 10.12 -16.22 -34.02
CA THR A 1019 10.82 -17.51 -33.96
C THR A 1019 12.33 -17.34 -34.15
N SER A 1020 12.74 -16.44 -35.04
CA SER A 1020 14.14 -16.08 -35.26
C SER A 1020 14.74 -15.38 -34.03
N ASN A 1021 14.03 -14.39 -33.47
CA ASN A 1021 14.48 -13.65 -32.29
C ASN A 1021 14.59 -14.51 -31.02
N ILE A 1022 13.79 -15.58 -30.89
CA ILE A 1022 13.92 -16.55 -29.79
C ILE A 1022 15.15 -17.46 -29.99
N ASN A 1023 15.60 -17.67 -31.23
CA ASN A 1023 16.72 -18.55 -31.56
C ASN A 1023 17.88 -17.78 -32.24
N PRO A 1024 18.45 -16.72 -31.60
CA PRO A 1024 19.36 -15.77 -32.25
C PRO A 1024 20.70 -16.36 -32.69
N SER A 1025 21.11 -17.47 -32.09
CA SER A 1025 22.36 -18.17 -32.46
C SER A 1025 22.29 -18.81 -33.85
N TYR A 1026 21.10 -18.85 -34.47
CA TYR A 1026 20.85 -19.50 -35.73
C TYR A 1026 19.99 -18.60 -36.61
N ASN A 1027 20.41 -18.33 -37.85
CA ASN A 1027 19.61 -17.56 -38.80
C ASN A 1027 18.48 -18.44 -39.35
N PHE A 1028 17.35 -18.52 -38.62
CA PHE A 1028 16.19 -19.30 -39.04
C PHE A 1028 15.53 -18.64 -40.26
N VAL A 1029 15.81 -19.18 -41.44
CA VAL A 1029 15.23 -18.72 -42.72
C VAL A 1029 14.21 -19.75 -43.18
N ILE A 1030 13.00 -19.29 -43.51
CA ILE A 1030 11.90 -20.11 -44.02
C ILE A 1030 11.46 -19.58 -45.38
N ASP A 1031 11.23 -20.49 -46.34
CA ASP A 1031 10.62 -20.13 -47.61
C ASP A 1031 9.11 -19.92 -47.41
N SER A 1032 8.64 -18.67 -47.50
CA SER A 1032 7.25 -18.30 -47.22
C SER A 1032 6.49 -17.89 -48.49
N ASN A 1033 5.46 -18.66 -48.83
CA ASN A 1033 4.59 -18.38 -49.97
C ASN A 1033 3.15 -18.10 -49.50
N ILE A 1034 2.83 -16.82 -49.32
CA ILE A 1034 1.52 -16.35 -48.83
C ILE A 1034 0.71 -15.87 -50.03
N GLN A 1035 -0.24 -16.67 -50.48
CA GLN A 1035 -1.05 -16.46 -51.69
C GLN A 1035 -2.46 -15.95 -51.35
N THR A 1036 -2.57 -15.10 -50.34
CA THR A 1036 -3.84 -14.50 -49.91
C THR A 1036 -3.61 -13.10 -49.36
N SER A 1037 -4.59 -12.22 -49.56
CA SER A 1037 -4.65 -10.86 -49.03
C SER A 1037 -5.76 -10.71 -47.98
N ILE A 1038 -6.15 -11.80 -47.31
CA ILE A 1038 -7.14 -11.74 -46.23
C ILE A 1038 -6.62 -10.84 -45.12
N ALA A 1039 -7.52 -9.99 -44.65
CA ALA A 1039 -7.34 -9.25 -43.43
C ALA A 1039 -8.18 -9.84 -42.30
N VAL A 1040 -7.51 -10.07 -41.17
CA VAL A 1040 -8.03 -10.75 -39.99
C VAL A 1040 -8.48 -9.69 -38.98
N LYS A 1041 -9.64 -9.90 -38.34
CA LYS A 1041 -10.08 -9.04 -37.23
C LYS A 1041 -9.07 -9.03 -36.10
N GLY A 1042 -8.94 -7.89 -35.44
CA GLY A 1042 -7.97 -7.67 -34.38
C GLY A 1042 -8.09 -8.69 -33.26
N GLU A 1043 -9.31 -9.11 -32.92
CA GLU A 1043 -9.55 -10.07 -31.84
C GLU A 1043 -8.82 -11.41 -32.07
N TYR A 1044 -8.51 -11.75 -33.33
CA TYR A 1044 -7.91 -13.01 -33.71
C TYR A 1044 -6.40 -12.93 -34.01
N HIS A 1045 -5.79 -11.74 -34.03
CA HIS A 1045 -4.40 -11.58 -34.50
C HIS A 1045 -3.40 -12.41 -33.67
N GLN A 1046 -3.54 -12.39 -32.34
CA GLN A 1046 -2.68 -13.13 -31.41
C GLN A 1046 -2.82 -14.64 -31.61
N HIS A 1047 -4.06 -15.11 -31.76
CA HIS A 1047 -4.38 -16.51 -31.94
C HIS A 1047 -3.80 -17.07 -33.26
N ILE A 1048 -3.81 -16.27 -34.33
CA ILE A 1048 -3.17 -16.64 -35.61
C ILE A 1048 -1.65 -16.73 -35.46
N ILE A 1049 -1.01 -15.75 -34.80
CA ILE A 1049 0.44 -15.77 -34.51
C ILE A 1049 0.79 -17.03 -33.71
N ASP A 1050 0.01 -17.35 -32.67
CA ASP A 1050 0.25 -18.51 -31.83
C ASP A 1050 0.09 -19.83 -32.59
N VAL A 1051 -0.88 -19.95 -33.49
CA VAL A 1051 -1.02 -21.14 -34.35
C VAL A 1051 0.23 -21.35 -35.21
N ILE A 1052 0.68 -20.32 -35.93
CA ILE A 1052 1.86 -20.39 -36.80
C ILE A 1052 3.11 -20.72 -35.98
N ARG A 1053 3.31 -20.04 -34.84
CA ARG A 1053 4.45 -20.29 -33.95
C ARG A 1053 4.50 -21.72 -33.41
N ASN A 1054 3.37 -22.32 -33.03
CA ASN A 1054 3.37 -23.72 -32.57
C ASN A 1054 3.84 -24.69 -33.67
N PHE A 1055 3.55 -24.41 -34.94
CA PHE A 1055 4.09 -25.20 -36.06
C PHE A 1055 5.60 -25.00 -36.23
N LEU A 1056 6.07 -23.75 -36.23
CA LEU A 1056 7.49 -23.43 -36.36
C LEU A 1056 8.32 -24.03 -35.21
N GLU A 1057 7.83 -23.93 -33.97
CA GLU A 1057 8.46 -24.54 -32.81
C GLU A 1057 8.52 -26.06 -32.90
N ASN A 1058 7.48 -26.71 -33.42
CA ASN A 1058 7.49 -28.15 -33.65
C ASN A 1058 8.55 -28.55 -34.68
N MET A 1059 8.69 -27.79 -35.78
CA MET A 1059 9.75 -28.05 -36.77
C MET A 1059 11.13 -28.01 -36.12
N ILE A 1060 11.42 -26.97 -35.34
CA ILE A 1060 12.73 -26.79 -34.70
C ILE A 1060 12.98 -27.85 -33.64
N LYS A 1061 12.02 -28.12 -32.75
CA LYS A 1061 12.22 -29.02 -31.58
C LYS A 1061 12.16 -30.51 -31.93
N ARG A 1062 11.47 -30.89 -33.02
CA ARG A 1062 11.15 -32.30 -33.32
C ARG A 1062 11.79 -32.84 -34.59
N SER A 1063 12.48 -32.02 -35.39
CA SER A 1063 13.17 -32.49 -36.59
C SER A 1063 14.44 -33.30 -36.30
N ASP A 1064 15.00 -33.20 -35.09
CA ASP A 1064 16.30 -33.77 -34.70
C ASP A 1064 17.46 -33.35 -35.64
N LEU A 1065 17.28 -32.22 -36.32
CA LEU A 1065 18.26 -31.61 -37.20
C LEU A 1065 18.81 -30.35 -36.55
N LYS A 1066 20.07 -30.01 -36.87
CA LYS A 1066 20.57 -28.66 -36.64
C LYS A 1066 19.86 -27.70 -37.60
N ILE A 1067 19.61 -26.46 -37.16
CA ILE A 1067 18.84 -25.47 -37.92
C ILE A 1067 19.42 -25.22 -39.32
N GLU A 1068 20.74 -25.32 -39.52
CA GLU A 1068 21.40 -25.14 -40.82
C GLU A 1068 21.11 -26.26 -41.81
N ALA A 1069 20.73 -27.44 -41.31
CA ALA A 1069 20.35 -28.60 -42.12
C ALA A 1069 18.84 -28.67 -42.37
N MET A 1070 18.05 -27.78 -41.74
CA MET A 1070 16.61 -27.71 -41.95
C MET A 1070 16.28 -27.02 -43.27
N ALA A 1071 15.20 -27.45 -43.93
CA ALA A 1071 14.65 -26.85 -45.13
C ALA A 1071 13.16 -26.53 -44.91
N PRO A 1072 12.85 -25.59 -43.99
CA PRO A 1072 11.47 -25.27 -43.66
C PRO A 1072 10.83 -24.45 -44.78
N SER A 1073 9.56 -24.73 -45.07
CA SER A 1073 8.72 -23.92 -45.93
C SER A 1073 7.31 -23.77 -45.34
N MET A 1074 6.70 -22.62 -45.59
CA MET A 1074 5.35 -22.29 -45.16
C MET A 1074 4.58 -21.75 -46.36
N SER A 1075 3.40 -22.30 -46.61
CA SER A 1075 2.46 -21.74 -47.58
C SER A 1075 1.09 -21.52 -46.95
N ILE A 1076 0.52 -20.36 -47.22
CA ILE A 1076 -0.81 -19.97 -46.74
C ILE A 1076 -1.63 -19.57 -47.96
N SER A 1077 -2.76 -20.24 -48.18
CA SER A 1077 -3.65 -20.00 -49.32
C SER A 1077 -5.12 -20.04 -48.89
N GLU A 1078 -5.98 -19.43 -49.69
CA GLU A 1078 -7.43 -19.49 -49.52
C GLU A 1078 -8.05 -20.23 -50.71
N ALA A 1079 -8.92 -21.19 -50.41
CA ALA A 1079 -9.77 -21.85 -51.40
C ALA A 1079 -11.07 -22.32 -50.74
N ASP A 1080 -12.20 -22.26 -51.45
CA ASP A 1080 -13.50 -22.75 -50.97
C ASP A 1080 -13.89 -22.21 -49.58
N GLU A 1081 -13.70 -20.91 -49.33
CA GLU A 1081 -13.97 -20.24 -48.03
C GLU A 1081 -13.19 -20.81 -46.84
N ARG A 1082 -12.07 -21.49 -47.10
CA ARG A 1082 -11.17 -22.03 -46.07
C ARG A 1082 -9.75 -21.51 -46.25
N LEU A 1083 -9.09 -21.26 -45.12
CA LEU A 1083 -7.66 -21.01 -45.06
C LEU A 1083 -6.92 -22.34 -44.96
N TYR A 1084 -5.88 -22.50 -45.76
CA TYR A 1084 -4.98 -23.65 -45.75
C TYR A 1084 -3.61 -23.21 -45.28
N PHE A 1085 -3.23 -23.68 -44.09
CA PHE A 1085 -1.91 -23.46 -43.50
C PHE A 1085 -1.09 -24.72 -43.73
N VAL A 1086 -0.05 -24.61 -44.54
CA VAL A 1086 0.79 -25.73 -44.96
C VAL A 1086 2.22 -25.46 -44.53
N PHE A 1087 2.78 -26.43 -43.81
CA PHE A 1087 4.07 -26.34 -43.15
C PHE A 1087 4.88 -27.59 -43.51
N GLU A 1088 6.03 -27.42 -44.16
CA GLU A 1088 6.87 -28.54 -44.59
C GLU A 1088 8.30 -28.35 -44.09
N ASN A 1089 8.92 -29.41 -43.59
CA ASN A 1089 10.32 -29.43 -43.17
C ASN A 1089 10.92 -30.83 -43.37
N ASN A 1090 12.23 -30.92 -43.51
CA ASN A 1090 12.93 -32.20 -43.43
C ASN A 1090 13.13 -32.64 -41.97
N ILE A 1091 13.25 -33.96 -41.79
CA ILE A 1091 13.51 -34.61 -40.51
C ILE A 1091 14.80 -35.44 -40.59
N SER A 1092 15.47 -35.66 -39.46
CA SER A 1092 16.69 -36.45 -39.40
C SER A 1092 16.45 -37.90 -39.83
N GLU A 1093 17.48 -38.53 -40.40
CA GLU A 1093 17.48 -39.96 -40.71
C GLU A 1093 17.41 -40.84 -39.46
N SER A 1094 17.73 -40.29 -38.27
CA SER A 1094 17.61 -40.95 -36.97
C SER A 1094 16.16 -41.12 -36.49
N ILE A 1095 15.19 -40.40 -37.06
CA ILE A 1095 13.80 -40.45 -36.61
C ILE A 1095 13.11 -41.70 -37.17
N ASP A 1096 12.54 -42.51 -36.28
CA ASP A 1096 11.69 -43.65 -36.67
C ASP A 1096 10.42 -43.14 -37.36
N GLN A 1097 10.38 -43.32 -38.68
CA GLN A 1097 9.25 -42.89 -39.50
C GLN A 1097 7.97 -43.66 -39.16
N GLN A 1098 8.06 -44.93 -38.78
CA GLN A 1098 6.88 -45.73 -38.48
C GLN A 1098 6.24 -45.26 -37.17
N GLU A 1099 7.05 -45.03 -36.13
CA GLU A 1099 6.56 -44.47 -34.86
C GLU A 1099 5.97 -43.06 -35.05
N LEU A 1100 6.63 -42.22 -35.86
CA LEU A 1100 6.14 -40.88 -36.18
C LEU A 1100 4.79 -40.91 -36.91
N LEU A 1101 4.64 -41.78 -37.91
CA LEU A 1101 3.38 -41.96 -38.65
C LEU A 1101 2.26 -42.43 -37.71
N GLU A 1102 2.53 -43.38 -36.81
CA GLU A 1102 1.55 -43.83 -35.81
C GLU A 1102 1.11 -42.71 -34.85
N LYS A 1103 2.05 -41.85 -34.42
CA LYS A 1103 1.75 -40.68 -33.58
C LYS A 1103 0.91 -39.64 -34.33
N LEU A 1104 1.24 -39.35 -35.58
CA LEU A 1104 0.52 -38.37 -36.40
C LEU A 1104 -0.87 -38.86 -36.82
N GLU A 1105 -1.05 -40.15 -37.11
CA GLU A 1105 -2.36 -40.75 -37.36
C GLU A 1105 -3.27 -40.66 -36.12
N LYS A 1106 -2.72 -40.89 -34.91
CA LYS A 1106 -3.47 -40.68 -33.66
C LYS A 1106 -3.90 -39.21 -33.48
N ILE A 1107 -3.05 -38.26 -33.84
CA ILE A 1107 -3.40 -36.82 -33.78
C ILE A 1107 -4.50 -36.50 -34.80
N LYS A 1108 -4.40 -37.02 -36.02
CA LYS A 1108 -5.40 -36.86 -37.09
C LYS A 1108 -6.75 -37.47 -36.69
N SER A 1109 -6.77 -38.69 -36.17
CA SER A 1109 -8.00 -39.35 -35.71
C SER A 1109 -8.65 -38.64 -34.53
N ASN A 1110 -7.85 -38.07 -33.63
CA ASN A 1110 -8.34 -37.36 -32.44
C ASN A 1110 -8.67 -35.89 -32.70
N TRP A 1111 -8.41 -35.35 -33.90
CA TRP A 1111 -8.58 -33.92 -34.18
C TRP A 1111 -10.03 -33.46 -34.00
N THR A 1112 -11.00 -34.31 -34.31
CA THR A 1112 -12.44 -33.97 -34.25
C THR A 1112 -13.15 -34.39 -32.94
N LEU A 1113 -12.51 -35.17 -32.06
CA LEU A 1113 -13.09 -35.68 -30.81
C LEU A 1113 -13.12 -34.62 -29.68
N SER A 1114 -13.98 -34.80 -28.66
CA SER A 1114 -14.12 -33.93 -27.47
C SER A 1114 -12.95 -34.08 -26.48
N ASP A 1115 -12.56 -32.99 -25.79
CA ASP A 1115 -11.26 -32.83 -25.12
C ASP A 1115 -11.02 -33.64 -23.84
N GLY A 1116 -11.98 -34.48 -23.41
CA GLY A 1116 -11.88 -35.31 -22.21
C GLY A 1116 -10.78 -36.39 -22.23
N ASN A 1117 -10.08 -36.59 -23.36
CA ASN A 1117 -9.07 -37.64 -23.57
C ASN A 1117 -7.64 -37.11 -23.81
N ILE A 1118 -7.34 -35.83 -23.54
CA ILE A 1118 -5.99 -35.29 -23.77
C ILE A 1118 -5.11 -35.64 -22.56
N SER A 1119 -4.47 -36.82 -22.59
CA SER A 1119 -3.50 -37.28 -21.59
C SER A 1119 -2.25 -36.38 -21.57
N LYS A 1120 -1.69 -36.19 -20.37
CA LYS A 1120 -0.57 -35.30 -20.03
C LYS A 1120 0.81 -35.67 -20.63
N GLU A 1121 0.92 -36.66 -21.51
CA GLU A 1121 2.21 -37.15 -21.99
C GLU A 1121 2.26 -37.19 -23.53
N GLU A 1122 3.31 -36.53 -24.07
CA GLU A 1122 3.77 -36.49 -25.46
C GLU A 1122 2.82 -35.95 -26.57
N GLY A 1123 2.78 -34.61 -26.74
CA GLY A 1123 2.16 -34.00 -27.95
C GLY A 1123 1.61 -32.56 -27.81
N THR A 1124 2.08 -31.78 -26.84
CA THR A 1124 1.41 -30.55 -26.38
C THR A 1124 1.23 -29.43 -27.42
N GLY A 1125 2.03 -29.40 -28.50
CA GLY A 1125 1.94 -28.37 -29.55
C GLY A 1125 0.66 -28.48 -30.40
N PHE A 1126 0.33 -29.68 -30.87
CA PHE A 1126 -0.86 -29.91 -31.70
C PHE A 1126 -2.17 -29.78 -30.91
N SER A 1127 -2.17 -30.19 -29.64
CA SER A 1127 -3.32 -29.97 -28.74
C SER A 1127 -3.57 -28.48 -28.47
N LYS A 1128 -2.51 -27.66 -28.37
CA LYS A 1128 -2.64 -26.20 -28.25
C LYS A 1128 -3.23 -25.58 -29.52
N ILE A 1129 -2.73 -25.98 -30.69
CA ILE A 1129 -3.27 -25.54 -31.99
C ILE A 1129 -4.76 -25.88 -32.08
N LYS A 1130 -5.15 -27.12 -31.75
CA LYS A 1130 -6.56 -27.55 -31.73
C LYS A 1130 -7.41 -26.72 -30.76
N LYS A 1131 -6.90 -26.43 -29.56
CA LYS A 1131 -7.60 -25.61 -28.57
C LYS A 1131 -7.82 -24.18 -29.10
N ILE A 1132 -6.78 -23.56 -29.65
CA ILE A 1132 -6.85 -22.21 -30.21
C ILE A 1132 -7.86 -22.15 -31.35
N LEU A 1133 -7.77 -23.08 -32.30
CA LEU A 1133 -8.71 -23.13 -33.41
C LEU A 1133 -10.15 -23.36 -32.94
N ARG A 1134 -10.40 -24.16 -31.90
CA ARG A 1134 -11.75 -24.54 -31.49
C ARG A 1134 -12.42 -23.55 -30.52
N TYR A 1135 -11.66 -22.98 -29.59
CA TYR A 1135 -12.20 -22.15 -28.50
C TYR A 1135 -11.91 -20.67 -28.69
N ASP A 1136 -10.71 -20.33 -29.19
CA ASP A 1136 -10.29 -18.93 -29.32
C ASP A 1136 -10.71 -18.36 -30.68
N LEU A 1137 -10.65 -19.16 -31.75
CA LEU A 1137 -11.07 -18.78 -33.11
C LEU A 1137 -12.48 -19.30 -33.51
N ASP A 1138 -13.12 -20.11 -32.67
CA ASP A 1138 -14.40 -20.81 -32.92
C ASP A 1138 -14.49 -21.52 -34.30
N ARG A 1139 -13.42 -22.22 -34.70
CA ARG A 1139 -13.30 -23.04 -35.91
C ARG A 1139 -13.39 -24.52 -35.61
N ARG A 1140 -14.57 -24.94 -35.17
CA ARG A 1140 -14.90 -26.31 -34.75
C ARG A 1140 -14.79 -27.35 -35.87
N LEU A 1141 -14.87 -26.91 -37.13
CA LEU A 1141 -14.75 -27.74 -38.33
C LEU A 1141 -13.34 -27.69 -38.94
N SER A 1142 -12.31 -27.37 -38.15
CA SER A 1142 -10.92 -27.45 -38.59
C SER A 1142 -10.52 -28.90 -38.92
N LYS A 1143 -9.66 -29.07 -39.93
CA LYS A 1143 -9.10 -30.36 -40.34
C LYS A 1143 -7.58 -30.30 -40.22
N PHE A 1144 -7.00 -31.40 -39.75
CA PHE A 1144 -5.56 -31.63 -39.73
C PHE A 1144 -5.23 -32.81 -40.65
N ASP A 1145 -4.20 -32.65 -41.48
CA ASP A 1145 -3.65 -33.67 -42.34
C ASP A 1145 -2.12 -33.59 -42.35
N PHE A 1146 -1.47 -34.68 -42.76
CA PHE A 1146 -0.02 -34.73 -42.89
C PHE A 1146 0.39 -35.69 -44.01
N SER A 1147 1.59 -35.50 -44.54
CA SER A 1147 2.23 -36.43 -45.48
C SER A 1147 3.73 -36.50 -45.23
N LEU A 1148 4.29 -37.70 -45.33
CA LEU A 1148 5.74 -37.95 -45.24
C LEU A 1148 6.21 -38.54 -46.58
N ASP A 1149 7.11 -37.83 -47.27
CA ASP A 1149 7.75 -38.30 -48.51
C ASP A 1149 9.26 -38.36 -48.30
N GLY A 1150 9.82 -39.57 -48.20
CA GLY A 1150 11.19 -39.80 -47.74
C GLY A 1150 11.40 -39.20 -46.35
N HIS A 1151 12.33 -38.24 -46.22
CA HIS A 1151 12.58 -37.50 -44.97
C HIS A 1151 11.96 -36.09 -44.97
N ARG A 1152 10.96 -35.82 -45.84
CA ARG A 1152 10.21 -34.56 -45.84
C ARG A 1152 8.82 -34.74 -45.26
N LEU A 1153 8.58 -34.05 -44.16
CA LEU A 1153 7.31 -34.07 -43.45
C LEU A 1153 6.54 -32.78 -43.70
N LYS A 1154 5.29 -32.94 -44.11
CA LYS A 1154 4.37 -31.84 -44.40
C LYS A 1154 3.14 -31.96 -43.52
N PHE A 1155 2.79 -30.86 -42.86
CA PHE A 1155 1.56 -30.68 -42.10
C PHE A 1155 0.63 -29.72 -42.84
N MET A 1156 -0.67 -30.02 -42.81
CA MET A 1156 -1.71 -29.17 -43.37
C MET A 1156 -2.83 -29.01 -42.35
N VAL A 1157 -3.16 -27.76 -42.04
CA VAL A 1157 -4.38 -27.43 -41.29
C VAL A 1157 -5.27 -26.55 -42.13
N SER A 1158 -6.56 -26.90 -42.19
CA SER A 1158 -7.56 -26.06 -42.86
C SER A 1158 -8.73 -25.72 -41.95
N PHE A 1159 -9.20 -24.48 -41.99
CA PHE A 1159 -10.34 -24.00 -41.20
C PHE A 1159 -11.10 -22.90 -41.94
N GLU A 1160 -12.33 -22.64 -41.50
CA GLU A 1160 -13.27 -21.73 -42.15
C GLU A 1160 -12.84 -20.26 -42.01
N CYS A 1161 -13.03 -19.48 -43.08
CA CYS A 1161 -12.75 -18.05 -43.11
C CYS A 1161 -13.91 -17.19 -42.55
N LEU A 1162 -15.14 -17.73 -42.53
CA LEU A 1162 -16.35 -16.99 -42.15
C LEU A 1162 -16.25 -16.47 -40.70
N GLY A 1163 -16.52 -15.18 -40.49
CA GLY A 1163 -16.42 -14.52 -39.19
C GLY A 1163 -14.98 -14.17 -38.73
N LEU A 1164 -13.95 -14.71 -39.39
CA LEU A 1164 -12.53 -14.39 -39.15
C LEU A 1164 -12.06 -13.16 -39.96
N LYS A 1165 -12.64 -12.96 -41.16
CA LYS A 1165 -12.37 -11.81 -42.01
C LYS A 1165 -12.94 -10.53 -41.39
N TYR A 1166 -12.22 -9.44 -41.54
CA TYR A 1166 -12.77 -8.11 -41.31
C TYR A 1166 -13.70 -7.76 -42.48
N GLU A 1167 -15.01 -7.68 -42.23
CA GLU A 1167 -16.02 -7.31 -43.22
C GLU A 1167 -16.40 -5.85 -43.01
N ASN A 1168 -16.10 -5.00 -43.99
CA ASN A 1168 -16.43 -3.58 -43.94
C ASN A 1168 -17.96 -3.45 -44.17
N THR A 1169 -18.74 -3.37 -43.09
CA THR A 1169 -20.19 -3.11 -43.19
C THR A 1169 -20.43 -1.64 -43.51
N ASN A 1170 -20.08 -1.22 -44.72
CA ASN A 1170 -20.59 -0.03 -45.41
C ASN A 1170 -20.32 -0.18 -46.91
N SER A 1171 -21.20 -0.96 -47.55
CA SER A 1171 -21.47 -0.91 -48.99
C SER A 1171 -22.97 -0.88 -49.21
#